data_AF-A0A971CS37-F1
#
_entry.id   AF-A0A971CS37-F1
#
_cell.length_a   1.000
_cell.length_b   1.000
_cell.length_c   1.000
_cell.angle_alpha   90.00
_cell.angle_beta   90.00
_cell.angle_gamma   90.00
#
_symmetry.space_group_name_H-M   'P 1'
#
loop_
_entity.id
_entity.type
_entity.pdbx_description
1 polymer ?
#
loop_
_entity_poly.entity_id
_entity_poly.type
_entity_poly.pdbx_seq_one_letter_code
_entity_poly.pdbx_strand_id
1 'polypeptide(L)'
;MLRVRVDNHEMKVMPISLAQMVFDGKVDRHNPSKPSDTATEQPLEHAVSGPYFEALTEELLVRLRSMYARAGSREEIDTLRTRVESLCQWHCDPPEMRARILWGAAWLNELTDRFENAVGYYDAFLQTRCHEPHLRLLAYNNRGVLRIRLGRLDGIQDLARSAIPGEPGATTATPATGLPTACFNLLNVIDVALEIDGLTRVVDAELTEYFLQLPEQTRNLWLGAESTPSDGAHAIVSPSTDTASHTSQAETQSLQWSLLGDPNHGVVNRLAARLACEALLLDDLQPIDGTEDEQLSCRLLLWGDRRSSALRGNTQHHEADNGLSSQTPVHHTDAAALLLSNEIPSSLTGRESPAQQAEHIAQEELAEIEGLVATGHFELARSRLQIQRRVLSTLDRRDHCGGLLARVDAELLWIQRAEKELEQLRLQRVCASLVAELEQFCRLASLAPAERQMQDLKGRLDERKADLAPGTETELRGLLDELSLRAERHLERLRRLDVRKRIRESLRQLRTNWPADWTAPVPDTAYAALAQCHLNDPGCQIEDWPRLQEQLDAHQAHHQLRIALAALPGEDLSSAKMEAILAETLSLHPDLWRTIAPLFGLAGNPSCDTAPKTAADLRTALEAAARRLLHSPSSDAEDHSRSNRCELLSRAGSLLDRAFRRLHGTPQRFVRLWDCVQNTLKPVLADATVELIAEIEQIARKCLGQWPAAETGTATRSDPRNPVRRFLESCEKVRCLAMAEHLLDTEPERTKDAREQITWAVRMGLDGRDQVRRATTGMYLAGLSTQDPPRLQRQLLDSIDVWAEGLMDEAVHQVGEREIANRIAEIRAHLLDNANEPARDNIDSPHDGMETSDGLPVTTDRPGT
;
A
#
# COMPACT_ATOMS: atom_id res chain seq x y z
N MET A 1 20.93 19.07 12.87
CA MET A 1 21.31 17.64 12.82
C MET A 1 20.68 16.96 14.02
N LEU A 2 19.86 15.94 13.77
CA LEU A 2 19.11 15.18 14.75
C LEU A 2 19.92 13.93 15.08
N ARG A 3 20.00 13.52 16.35
CA ARG A 3 20.56 12.22 16.72
C ARG A 3 19.42 11.22 16.73
N VAL A 4 19.54 10.17 15.95
CA VAL A 4 18.51 9.12 15.82
C VAL A 4 19.16 7.78 16.05
N ARG A 5 18.46 6.90 16.75
CA ARG A 5 18.89 5.53 17.03
C ARG A 5 18.34 4.60 15.96
N VAL A 6 19.21 3.80 15.37
CA VAL A 6 18.88 2.87 14.29
C VAL A 6 19.63 1.58 14.57
N ASP A 7 18.92 0.46 14.69
CA ASP A 7 19.51 -0.84 15.02
C ASP A 7 20.41 -0.75 16.26
N ASN A 8 19.94 -0.05 17.30
CA ASN A 8 20.67 0.27 18.55
C ASN A 8 21.88 1.21 18.46
N HIS A 9 22.21 1.77 17.29
CA HIS A 9 23.34 2.70 17.10
C HIS A 9 22.87 4.15 17.01
N GLU A 10 23.50 5.06 17.76
CA GLU A 10 23.24 6.51 17.63
C GLU A 10 23.94 7.08 16.39
N MET A 11 23.17 7.71 15.50
CA MET A 11 23.69 8.39 14.31
C MET A 11 23.18 9.82 14.22
N LYS A 12 24.06 10.74 13.81
CA LYS A 12 23.66 12.11 13.45
C LYS A 12 23.15 12.12 12.01
N VAL A 13 21.87 12.45 11.83
CA VAL A 13 21.23 12.42 10.52
C VAL A 13 20.86 13.82 10.04
N MET A 14 21.11 14.02 8.74
CA MET A 14 20.64 15.18 7.98
C MET A 14 19.16 15.01 7.61
N PRO A 15 18.42 16.11 7.37
CA PRO A 15 17.00 16.05 7.02
C PRO A 15 16.65 15.06 5.90
N ILE A 16 17.39 15.12 4.78
CA ILE A 16 17.17 14.23 3.62
C ILE A 16 17.43 12.77 3.97
N SER A 17 18.53 12.48 4.69
CA SER A 17 18.86 11.12 5.11
C SER A 17 17.80 10.56 6.06
N LEU A 18 17.31 11.37 7.00
CA LEU A 18 16.22 10.94 7.87
C LEU A 18 14.95 10.63 7.05
N ALA A 19 14.58 11.50 6.12
CA ALA A 19 13.40 11.29 5.29
C ALA A 19 13.49 9.98 4.51
N GLN A 20 14.62 9.71 3.85
CA GLN A 20 14.87 8.45 3.16
C GLN A 20 14.79 7.25 4.09
N MET A 21 15.37 7.32 5.29
CA MET A 21 15.32 6.21 6.24
C MET A 21 13.89 5.94 6.75
N VAL A 22 13.11 6.99 6.99
CA VAL A 22 11.69 6.87 7.39
C VAL A 22 10.89 6.19 6.28
N PHE A 23 11.07 6.62 5.03
CA PHE A 23 10.43 6.00 3.88
C PHE A 23 11.00 4.63 3.54
N ASP A 24 12.22 4.28 3.93
CA ASP A 24 12.76 2.92 3.77
C ASP A 24 12.32 1.98 4.91
N GLY A 25 11.67 2.49 5.96
CA GLY A 25 11.30 1.72 7.16
C GLY A 25 12.49 1.32 8.02
N LYS A 26 13.63 2.00 7.89
CA LYS A 26 14.89 1.73 8.61
C LYS A 26 15.01 2.48 9.94
N VAL A 27 13.98 3.23 10.35
CA VAL A 27 14.01 3.99 11.59
C VAL A 27 13.18 3.27 12.64
N ASP A 28 13.84 2.85 13.71
CA ASP A 28 13.19 2.25 14.87
C ASP A 28 12.24 3.26 15.48
N ARG A 29 10.93 2.96 15.40
CA ARG A 29 9.90 3.87 15.93
C ARG A 29 9.99 3.96 17.45
N HIS A 30 10.35 2.88 18.14
CA HIS A 30 10.55 2.81 19.58
C HIS A 30 11.61 1.76 19.91
N ASN A 31 12.69 2.16 20.57
CA ASN A 31 13.56 1.22 21.25
C ASN A 31 14.09 1.81 22.57
N PRO A 32 13.35 1.67 23.69
CA PRO A 32 13.70 2.26 24.98
C PRO A 32 14.82 1.50 25.72
N SER A 33 15.57 0.63 25.05
CA SER A 33 16.54 -0.27 25.69
C SER A 33 17.93 0.37 25.83
N LYS A 34 18.05 1.44 26.63
CA LYS A 34 19.20 1.77 27.50
C LYS A 34 19.09 3.20 28.02
N PRO A 35 19.10 3.44 29.35
CA PRO A 35 19.31 4.79 29.88
C PRO A 35 20.76 5.19 29.58
N SER A 36 20.98 6.06 28.60
CA SER A 36 22.22 6.82 28.50
C SER A 36 22.06 8.09 29.33
N ASP A 37 23.12 8.42 30.07
CA ASP A 37 23.12 9.52 31.04
C ASP A 37 22.68 10.85 30.40
N THR A 38 21.70 11.50 31.05
CA THR A 38 21.33 12.93 31.01
C THR A 38 20.51 13.51 29.85
N ALA A 39 20.18 12.80 28.77
CA ALA A 39 19.27 13.31 27.74
C ALA A 39 18.01 12.44 27.62
N THR A 40 16.84 12.99 27.95
CA THR A 40 15.55 12.31 27.76
C THR A 40 15.34 11.98 26.28
N GLU A 41 15.45 10.71 25.91
CA GLU A 41 15.07 10.23 24.57
C GLU A 41 13.58 10.56 24.33
N GLN A 42 13.29 11.28 23.26
CA GLN A 42 11.93 11.62 22.85
C GLN A 42 11.55 10.80 21.62
N PRO A 43 10.27 10.42 21.46
CA PRO A 43 9.80 9.79 20.23
C PRO A 43 10.15 10.67 19.03
N LEU A 44 10.58 10.06 17.92
CA LEU A 44 10.97 10.80 16.72
C LEU A 44 9.89 11.78 16.28
N GLU A 45 8.64 11.37 16.41
CA GLU A 45 7.42 12.14 16.10
C GLU A 45 7.34 13.50 16.82
N HIS A 46 8.02 13.63 17.96
CA HIS A 46 8.06 14.84 18.79
C HIS A 46 9.38 15.62 18.64
N ALA A 47 10.41 15.01 18.06
CA ALA A 47 11.76 15.58 17.94
C ALA A 47 12.03 16.21 16.55
N VAL A 48 11.18 15.93 15.57
CA VAL A 48 11.31 16.40 14.18
C VAL A 48 10.86 17.85 14.08
N SER A 49 11.73 18.73 13.59
CA SER A 49 11.44 20.16 13.36
C SER A 49 11.14 20.46 11.89
N GLY A 50 10.72 21.70 11.58
CA GLY A 50 10.31 22.14 10.24
C GLY A 50 11.18 21.65 9.06
N PRO A 51 12.53 21.82 9.09
CA PRO A 51 13.40 21.39 7.99
C PRO A 51 13.37 19.88 7.72
N TYR A 52 13.08 19.07 8.74
CA TYR A 52 12.94 17.63 8.59
C TYR A 52 11.58 17.24 8.00
N PHE A 53 10.52 17.97 8.34
CA PHE A 53 9.21 17.80 7.68
C PHE A 53 9.23 18.23 6.22
N GLU A 54 9.95 19.31 5.89
CA GLU A 54 10.20 19.69 4.49
C GLU A 54 10.86 18.55 3.71
N ALA A 55 11.95 17.99 4.26
CA ALA A 55 12.63 16.86 3.64
C ALA A 55 11.72 15.62 3.52
N LEU A 56 10.83 15.36 4.48
CA LEU A 56 9.84 14.29 4.38
C LEU A 56 8.83 14.52 3.25
N THR A 57 8.35 15.76 3.08
CA THR A 57 7.43 16.09 1.96
C THR A 57 8.12 16.01 0.59
N GLU A 58 9.38 16.42 0.49
CA GLU A 58 10.17 16.30 -0.73
C GLU A 58 10.46 14.83 -1.08
N GLU A 59 10.85 14.01 -0.10
CA GLU A 59 11.06 12.58 -0.32
C GLU A 59 9.74 11.88 -0.70
N LEU A 60 8.62 12.23 -0.06
CA LEU A 60 7.29 11.74 -0.49
C LEU A 60 7.03 12.04 -1.96
N LEU A 61 7.26 13.29 -2.40
CA LEU A 61 7.09 13.68 -3.79
C LEU A 61 7.99 12.88 -4.74
N VAL A 62 9.23 12.60 -4.34
CA VAL A 62 10.16 11.74 -5.09
C VAL A 62 9.60 10.32 -5.24
N ARG A 63 9.08 9.72 -4.16
CA ARG A 63 8.46 8.37 -4.20
C ARG A 63 7.19 8.34 -5.05
N LEU A 64 6.32 9.36 -4.94
CA LEU A 64 5.12 9.43 -5.78
C LEU A 64 5.48 9.56 -7.27
N ARG A 65 6.51 10.34 -7.61
CA ARG A 65 7.01 10.46 -9.00
C ARG A 65 7.63 9.15 -9.50
N SER A 66 8.35 8.42 -8.65
CA SER A 66 8.99 7.16 -9.05
C SER A 66 7.97 6.07 -9.40
N MET A 67 6.76 6.10 -8.82
CA MET A 67 5.67 5.20 -9.20
C MET A 67 5.26 5.33 -10.68
N TYR A 68 5.45 6.50 -11.28
CA TYR A 68 5.17 6.75 -12.70
C TYR A 68 6.36 6.42 -13.61
N ALA A 69 7.55 6.21 -13.07
CA ALA A 69 8.73 5.88 -13.86
C ALA A 69 8.67 4.41 -14.32
N ARG A 70 8.87 4.16 -15.63
CA ARG A 70 8.85 2.81 -16.23
C ARG A 70 10.04 1.92 -15.82
N ALA A 71 11.11 2.46 -15.22
CA ALA A 71 12.41 1.77 -15.11
C ALA A 71 13.02 1.68 -13.70
N GLY A 72 12.27 1.98 -12.63
CA GLY A 72 12.77 1.89 -11.25
C GLY A 72 12.29 0.65 -10.51
N SER A 73 13.00 0.25 -9.43
CA SER A 73 12.45 -0.66 -8.42
C SER A 73 11.17 -0.01 -7.87
N ARG A 74 10.01 -0.48 -8.33
CA ARG A 74 8.72 0.05 -7.89
C ARG A 74 8.57 -0.27 -6.41
N GLU A 75 8.60 0.76 -5.58
CA GLU A 75 8.10 0.63 -4.22
C GLU A 75 6.63 0.21 -4.31
N GLU A 76 6.27 -0.82 -3.55
CA GLU A 76 4.90 -1.32 -3.53
C GLU A 76 3.98 -0.24 -2.96
N ILE A 77 2.90 0.07 -3.69
CA ILE A 77 1.97 1.16 -3.34
C ILE A 77 1.40 1.01 -1.93
N ASP A 78 1.14 -0.23 -1.48
CA ASP A 78 0.63 -0.51 -0.14
C ASP A 78 1.64 -0.24 0.97
N THR A 79 2.93 -0.49 0.69
CA THR A 79 4.02 -0.18 1.62
C THR A 79 4.16 1.33 1.78
N LEU A 80 4.19 2.08 0.67
CA LEU A 80 4.24 3.54 0.68
C LEU A 80 3.01 4.13 1.39
N ARG A 81 1.80 3.64 1.07
CA ARG A 81 0.55 4.03 1.71
C ARG A 81 0.63 3.88 3.23
N THR A 82 1.00 2.71 3.73
CA THR A 82 1.09 2.43 5.17
C THR A 82 2.10 3.35 5.87
N ARG A 83 3.21 3.66 5.21
CA ARG A 83 4.22 4.62 5.71
C ARG A 83 3.65 6.03 5.82
N VAL A 84 2.95 6.50 4.79
CA VAL A 84 2.34 7.85 4.76
C VAL A 84 1.17 7.97 5.75
N GLU A 85 0.34 6.94 5.89
CA GLU A 85 -0.73 6.88 6.92
C GLU A 85 -0.16 7.02 8.32
N SER A 86 0.98 6.37 8.59
CA SER A 86 1.66 6.50 9.86
C SER A 86 2.27 7.89 10.06
N LEU A 87 2.80 8.52 9.01
CA LEU A 87 3.30 9.91 9.09
C LEU A 87 2.17 10.89 9.41
N CYS A 88 0.93 10.61 9.01
CA CYS A 88 -0.22 11.46 9.37
C CYS A 88 -0.52 11.49 10.87
N GLN A 89 -0.01 10.51 11.63
CA GLN A 89 -0.16 10.44 13.09
C GLN A 89 0.86 11.32 13.82
N TRP A 90 1.92 11.75 13.13
CA TRP A 90 2.98 12.56 13.74
C TRP A 90 2.50 13.97 14.03
N HIS A 91 3.01 14.57 15.10
CA HIS A 91 2.75 15.97 15.39
C HIS A 91 3.60 16.84 14.46
N CYS A 92 2.95 17.39 13.43
CA CYS A 92 3.59 18.27 12.46
C CYS A 92 3.18 19.72 12.74
N ASP A 93 4.10 20.50 13.33
CA ASP A 93 3.87 21.92 13.68
C ASP A 93 3.55 22.80 12.45
N PRO A 94 4.24 22.65 11.29
CA PRO A 94 3.92 23.43 10.11
C PRO A 94 2.64 22.89 9.45
N PRO A 95 1.53 23.66 9.42
CA PRO A 95 0.26 23.17 8.89
C PRO A 95 0.32 22.85 7.39
N GLU A 96 1.18 23.55 6.62
CA GLU A 96 1.37 23.29 5.19
C GLU A 96 1.97 21.91 4.92
N MET A 97 2.99 21.51 5.69
CA MET A 97 3.64 20.21 5.54
C MET A 97 2.67 19.09 5.91
N ARG A 98 1.93 19.28 7.01
CA ARG A 98 0.84 18.38 7.41
C ARG A 98 -0.20 18.23 6.31
N ALA A 99 -0.59 19.33 5.67
CA ALA A 99 -1.56 19.32 4.59
C ALA A 99 -1.05 18.48 3.39
N ARG A 100 0.22 18.64 2.97
CA ARG A 100 0.79 17.83 1.87
C ARG A 100 0.83 16.34 2.19
N ILE A 101 1.19 15.97 3.42
CA ILE A 101 1.20 14.56 3.86
C ILE A 101 -0.23 13.98 3.87
N LEU A 102 -1.21 14.72 4.40
CA LEU A 102 -2.62 14.30 4.41
C LEU A 102 -3.18 14.14 2.99
N TRP A 103 -2.84 15.06 2.08
CA TRP A 103 -3.23 14.95 0.67
C TRP A 103 -2.63 13.71 0.01
N GLY A 104 -1.34 13.45 0.24
CA GLY A 104 -0.67 12.23 -0.24
C GLY A 104 -1.29 10.94 0.33
N ALA A 105 -1.66 10.94 1.61
CA ALA A 105 -2.34 9.81 2.24
C ALA A 105 -3.72 9.54 1.63
N ALA A 106 -4.49 10.60 1.38
CA ALA A 106 -5.80 10.52 0.74
C ALA A 106 -5.68 9.93 -0.66
N TRP A 107 -4.74 10.45 -1.46
CA TRP A 107 -4.50 10.01 -2.82
C TRP A 107 -4.01 8.56 -2.91
N LEU A 108 -3.09 8.13 -2.04
CA LEU A 108 -2.64 6.74 -1.99
C LEU A 108 -3.76 5.77 -1.56
N ASN A 109 -4.64 6.19 -0.64
CA ASN A 109 -5.82 5.41 -0.27
C ASN A 109 -6.83 5.34 -1.43
N GLU A 110 -6.99 6.41 -2.21
CA GLU A 110 -7.81 6.42 -3.42
C GLU A 110 -7.28 5.41 -4.46
N LEU A 111 -5.97 5.42 -4.74
CA LEU A 111 -5.33 4.49 -5.69
C LEU A 111 -5.38 3.02 -5.27
N THR A 112 -5.58 2.74 -3.98
CA THR A 112 -5.67 1.38 -3.41
C THR A 112 -7.11 0.97 -3.09
N ASP A 113 -8.09 1.69 -3.64
CA ASP A 113 -9.53 1.47 -3.47
C ASP A 113 -10.03 1.52 -2.01
N ARG A 114 -9.30 2.18 -1.10
CA ARG A 114 -9.69 2.42 0.30
C ARG A 114 -10.46 3.74 0.43
N PHE A 115 -11.58 3.85 -0.29
CA PHE A 115 -12.31 5.11 -0.47
C PHE A 115 -12.77 5.81 0.83
N GLU A 116 -13.20 5.05 1.85
CA GLU A 116 -13.62 5.62 3.13
C GLU A 116 -12.46 6.33 3.85
N ASN A 117 -11.28 5.70 3.85
CA ASN A 117 -10.07 6.31 4.39
C ASN A 117 -9.63 7.50 3.55
N ALA A 118 -9.67 7.39 2.22
CA ALA A 118 -9.33 8.49 1.32
C ALA A 118 -10.21 9.73 1.60
N VAL A 119 -11.52 9.55 1.77
CA VAL A 119 -12.45 10.62 2.16
C VAL A 119 -12.07 11.19 3.54
N GLY A 120 -11.76 10.34 4.52
CA GLY A 120 -11.32 10.79 5.85
C GLY A 120 -10.04 11.64 5.82
N TYR A 121 -9.07 11.27 4.99
CA TYR A 121 -7.84 12.04 4.81
C TYR A 121 -8.07 13.34 4.01
N TYR A 122 -8.92 13.35 2.98
CA TYR A 122 -9.31 14.59 2.30
C TYR A 122 -10.08 15.53 3.23
N ASP A 123 -10.91 15.01 4.14
CA ASP A 123 -11.57 15.80 5.18
C ASP A 123 -10.55 16.46 6.11
N ALA A 124 -9.60 15.69 6.63
CA ALA A 124 -8.51 16.20 7.47
C ALA A 124 -7.64 17.23 6.72
N PHE A 125 -7.34 17.00 5.44
CA PHE A 125 -6.61 17.94 4.59
C PHE A 125 -7.37 19.27 4.43
N LEU A 126 -8.66 19.21 4.13
CA LEU A 126 -9.48 20.41 3.92
C LEU A 126 -9.70 21.23 5.19
N GLN A 127 -9.66 20.59 6.36
CA GLN A 127 -9.64 21.24 7.69
C GLN A 127 -8.28 21.85 8.06
N THR A 128 -7.19 21.37 7.45
CA THR A 128 -5.84 21.87 7.70
C THR A 128 -5.58 23.14 6.87
N ARG A 129 -4.92 24.15 7.46
CA ARG A 129 -4.54 25.37 6.73
C ARG A 129 -3.53 25.02 5.64
N CYS A 130 -3.85 25.37 4.39
CA CYS A 130 -3.02 25.11 3.22
C CYS A 130 -3.07 26.33 2.29
N HIS A 131 -1.91 26.88 1.95
CA HIS A 131 -1.79 28.02 1.02
C HIS A 131 -1.71 27.61 -0.45
N GLU A 132 -1.95 26.32 -0.75
CA GLU A 132 -1.99 25.78 -2.11
C GLU A 132 -3.46 25.62 -2.57
N PRO A 133 -4.07 26.68 -3.12
CA PRO A 133 -5.51 26.66 -3.46
C PRO A 133 -5.85 25.58 -4.50
N HIS A 134 -4.90 25.26 -5.38
CA HIS A 134 -5.06 24.22 -6.39
C HIS A 134 -5.22 22.81 -5.77
N LEU A 135 -4.47 22.48 -4.72
CA LEU A 135 -4.63 21.20 -4.01
C LEU A 135 -5.97 21.13 -3.28
N ARG A 136 -6.47 22.26 -2.76
CA ARG A 136 -7.81 22.33 -2.14
C ARG A 136 -8.91 22.07 -3.16
N LEU A 137 -8.82 22.65 -4.36
CA LEU A 137 -9.76 22.40 -5.45
C LEU A 137 -9.73 20.93 -5.89
N LEU A 138 -8.53 20.34 -6.06
CA LEU A 138 -8.38 18.92 -6.38
C LEU A 138 -8.93 18.02 -5.28
N ALA A 139 -8.69 18.34 -4.01
CA ALA A 139 -9.22 17.57 -2.89
C ALA A 139 -10.76 17.63 -2.84
N TYR A 140 -11.37 18.79 -3.08
CA TYR A 140 -12.83 18.87 -3.22
C TYR A 140 -13.35 18.04 -4.39
N ASN A 141 -12.64 18.05 -5.53
CA ASN A 141 -13.02 17.26 -6.69
C ASN A 141 -12.97 15.75 -6.37
N ASN A 142 -11.82 15.26 -5.94
CA ASN A 142 -11.61 13.85 -5.62
C ASN A 142 -12.53 13.39 -4.48
N ARG A 143 -12.65 14.16 -3.39
CA ARG A 143 -13.56 13.85 -2.28
C ARG A 143 -15.02 13.80 -2.75
N GLY A 144 -15.42 14.72 -3.62
CA GLY A 144 -16.75 14.76 -4.20
C GLY A 144 -17.08 13.50 -5.00
N VAL A 145 -16.20 13.12 -5.95
CA VAL A 145 -16.32 11.88 -6.72
C VAL A 145 -16.38 10.66 -5.79
N LEU A 146 -15.50 10.58 -4.80
CA LEU A 146 -15.44 9.46 -3.86
C LEU A 146 -16.70 9.35 -2.98
N ARG A 147 -17.22 10.47 -2.48
CA ARG A 147 -18.46 10.50 -1.69
C ARG A 147 -19.65 10.02 -2.50
N ILE A 148 -19.79 10.46 -3.76
CA ILE A 148 -20.86 9.97 -4.62
C ILE A 148 -20.69 8.48 -4.92
N ARG A 149 -19.47 8.00 -5.19
CA ARG A 149 -19.18 6.56 -5.34
C ARG A 149 -19.51 5.74 -4.09
N LEU A 150 -19.45 6.34 -2.91
CA LEU A 150 -19.88 5.76 -1.63
C LEU A 150 -21.40 5.90 -1.37
N GLY A 151 -22.16 6.46 -2.31
CA GLY A 151 -23.60 6.68 -2.21
C GLY A 151 -23.99 7.90 -1.36
N ARG A 152 -23.08 8.85 -1.17
CA ARG A 152 -23.33 10.07 -0.39
C ARG A 152 -23.48 11.30 -1.30
N LEU A 153 -24.62 11.98 -1.19
CA LEU A 153 -24.98 13.12 -2.03
C LEU A 153 -24.22 14.40 -1.71
N ASP A 154 -23.64 14.50 -0.50
CA ASP A 154 -22.80 15.64 -0.10
C ASP A 154 -21.55 15.80 -0.98
N GLY A 155 -21.18 14.77 -1.76
CA GLY A 155 -20.15 14.88 -2.78
C GLY A 155 -20.49 15.84 -3.93
N ILE A 156 -21.78 16.08 -4.24
CA ILE A 156 -22.20 17.03 -5.27
C ILE A 156 -21.80 18.45 -4.89
N GLN A 157 -22.01 18.82 -3.62
CA GLN A 157 -21.60 20.12 -3.09
C GLN A 157 -20.08 20.29 -3.12
N ASP A 158 -19.32 19.21 -2.90
CA ASP A 158 -17.86 19.23 -2.99
C ASP A 158 -17.38 19.45 -4.42
N LEU A 159 -17.99 18.78 -5.39
CA LEU A 159 -17.72 19.04 -6.80
C LEU A 159 -18.08 20.47 -7.19
N ALA A 160 -19.22 20.99 -6.71
CA ALA A 160 -19.62 22.37 -6.95
C ALA A 160 -18.64 23.39 -6.33
N ARG A 161 -18.13 23.14 -5.11
CA ARG A 161 -17.06 23.95 -4.48
C ARG A 161 -15.74 23.87 -5.24
N SER A 162 -15.43 22.72 -5.85
CA SER A 162 -14.24 22.58 -6.70
C SER A 162 -14.38 23.32 -8.04
N ALA A 163 -15.60 23.53 -8.52
CA ALA A 163 -15.88 24.23 -9.77
C ALA A 163 -16.03 25.75 -9.56
N ILE A 164 -16.69 26.16 -8.49
CA ILE A 164 -17.08 27.56 -8.26
C ILE A 164 -16.35 28.04 -7.00
N PRO A 165 -15.17 28.68 -7.14
CA PRO A 165 -14.43 29.19 -6.00
C PRO A 165 -15.26 30.27 -5.28
N GLY A 166 -15.65 29.99 -4.04
CA GLY A 166 -16.56 30.82 -3.25
C GLY A 166 -15.89 31.89 -2.38
N GLU A 167 -14.57 32.15 -2.49
CA GLU A 167 -13.91 33.09 -1.57
C GLU A 167 -14.12 34.56 -1.96
N PRO A 168 -14.81 35.37 -1.12
CA PRO A 168 -15.11 36.78 -1.38
C PRO A 168 -13.90 37.72 -1.16
N GLY A 169 -12.68 37.21 -0.98
CA GLY A 169 -11.48 37.99 -0.63
C GLY A 169 -10.42 38.13 -1.73
N ALA A 170 -10.51 37.38 -2.83
CA ALA A 170 -9.48 37.35 -3.88
C ALA A 170 -9.87 38.23 -5.09
N THR A 171 -10.09 39.53 -4.87
CA THR A 171 -10.55 40.50 -5.88
C THR A 171 -9.50 40.89 -6.94
N THR A 172 -8.39 40.17 -7.08
CA THR A 172 -7.31 40.52 -8.03
C THR A 172 -6.98 39.44 -9.06
N ALA A 173 -7.55 38.23 -8.98
CA ALA A 173 -7.38 37.23 -10.02
C ALA A 173 -8.48 37.37 -11.08
N THR A 174 -8.08 37.66 -12.33
CA THR A 174 -8.99 37.66 -13.48
C THR A 174 -9.68 36.29 -13.60
N PRO A 175 -11.03 36.22 -13.68
CA PRO A 175 -11.80 34.97 -13.67
C PRO A 175 -11.53 34.04 -14.87
N ALA A 176 -10.80 34.51 -15.89
CA ALA A 176 -10.51 33.77 -17.12
C ALA A 176 -9.57 32.56 -16.95
N THR A 177 -8.73 32.52 -15.90
CA THR A 177 -7.73 31.45 -15.73
C THR A 177 -8.23 30.21 -14.99
N GLY A 178 -9.41 30.27 -14.34
CA GLY A 178 -10.01 29.14 -13.61
C GLY A 178 -11.15 28.42 -14.34
N LEU A 179 -11.64 28.98 -15.44
CA LEU A 179 -12.83 28.49 -16.13
C LEU A 179 -12.69 27.07 -16.71
N PRO A 180 -11.57 26.68 -17.36
CA PRO A 180 -11.42 25.32 -17.89
C PRO A 180 -11.49 24.25 -16.78
N THR A 181 -10.92 24.54 -15.61
CA THR A 181 -10.94 23.65 -14.44
C THR A 181 -12.34 23.57 -13.83
N ALA A 182 -13.05 24.70 -13.78
CA ALA A 182 -14.42 24.73 -13.32
C ALA A 182 -15.37 23.93 -14.23
N CYS A 183 -15.20 24.05 -15.55
CA CYS A 183 -15.92 23.25 -16.53
C CYS A 183 -15.56 21.77 -16.42
N PHE A 184 -14.29 21.42 -16.26
CA PHE A 184 -13.86 20.03 -16.03
C PHE A 184 -14.49 19.41 -14.78
N ASN A 185 -14.58 20.18 -13.69
CA ASN A 185 -15.17 19.72 -12.45
C ASN A 185 -16.70 19.58 -12.54
N LEU A 186 -17.38 20.45 -13.29
CA LEU A 186 -18.81 20.30 -13.63
C LEU A 186 -19.07 19.10 -14.55
N LEU A 187 -18.14 18.79 -15.46
CA LEU A 187 -18.22 17.58 -16.28
C LEU A 187 -18.13 16.32 -15.42
N ASN A 188 -17.26 16.29 -14.40
CA ASN A 188 -17.23 15.18 -13.44
C ASN A 188 -18.57 15.02 -12.68
N VAL A 189 -19.29 16.11 -12.39
CA VAL A 189 -20.64 16.04 -11.81
C VAL A 189 -21.61 15.39 -12.78
N ILE A 190 -21.57 15.81 -14.05
CA ILE A 190 -22.44 15.29 -15.12
C ILE A 190 -22.13 13.81 -15.38
N ASP A 191 -20.87 13.44 -15.54
CA ASP A 191 -20.46 12.06 -15.79
C ASP A 191 -20.89 11.14 -14.65
N VAL A 192 -20.71 11.56 -13.39
CA VAL A 192 -21.15 10.80 -12.22
C VAL A 192 -22.68 10.72 -12.12
N ALA A 193 -23.40 11.80 -12.50
CA ALA A 193 -24.86 11.80 -12.55
C ALA A 193 -25.40 10.84 -13.62
N LEU A 194 -24.70 10.71 -14.74
CA LEU A 194 -25.05 9.81 -15.84
C LEU A 194 -24.66 8.35 -15.58
N GLU A 195 -23.62 8.10 -14.78
CA GLU A 195 -23.20 6.74 -14.40
C GLU A 195 -24.14 6.04 -13.41
N ILE A 196 -25.01 6.78 -12.70
CA ILE A 196 -25.88 6.25 -11.64
C ILE A 196 -27.35 6.57 -11.94
N ASP A 197 -28.12 5.53 -12.28
CA ASP A 197 -29.55 5.65 -12.59
C ASP A 197 -30.34 6.42 -11.50
N GLY A 198 -31.05 7.46 -11.91
CA GLY A 198 -31.90 8.27 -11.04
C GLY A 198 -31.18 9.38 -10.25
N LEU A 199 -29.85 9.53 -10.41
CA LEU A 199 -29.09 10.57 -9.70
C LEU A 199 -29.26 11.97 -10.31
N THR A 200 -29.60 12.08 -11.60
CA THR A 200 -29.74 13.36 -12.33
C THR A 200 -30.66 14.35 -11.62
N ARG A 201 -31.86 13.92 -11.19
CA ARG A 201 -32.82 14.79 -10.49
C ARG A 201 -32.30 15.29 -9.14
N VAL A 202 -31.53 14.44 -8.45
CA VAL A 202 -30.95 14.77 -7.14
C VAL A 202 -29.78 15.72 -7.30
N VAL A 203 -28.97 15.52 -8.34
CA VAL A 203 -27.87 16.42 -8.73
C VAL A 203 -28.40 17.79 -9.10
N ASP A 204 -29.48 17.86 -9.90
CA ASP A 204 -30.12 19.13 -10.24
C ASP A 204 -30.62 19.87 -9.00
N ALA A 205 -31.25 19.15 -8.05
CA ALA A 205 -31.73 19.75 -6.81
C ALA A 205 -30.60 20.30 -5.93
N GLU A 206 -29.52 19.51 -5.73
CA GLU A 206 -28.36 19.92 -4.94
C GLU A 206 -27.56 21.07 -5.58
N LEU A 207 -27.39 21.06 -6.91
CA LEU A 207 -26.76 22.16 -7.64
C LEU A 207 -27.63 23.42 -7.53
N THR A 208 -28.94 23.30 -7.67
CA THR A 208 -29.87 24.43 -7.51
C THR A 208 -29.75 25.03 -6.11
N GLU A 209 -29.76 24.19 -5.06
CA GLU A 209 -29.57 24.63 -3.68
C GLU A 209 -28.20 25.31 -3.48
N TYR A 210 -27.13 24.75 -4.06
CA TYR A 210 -25.80 25.35 -4.00
C TYR A 210 -25.74 26.73 -4.67
N PHE A 211 -26.28 26.88 -5.88
CA PHE A 211 -26.31 28.16 -6.58
C PHE A 211 -27.15 29.21 -5.84
N LEU A 212 -28.19 28.81 -5.12
CA LEU A 212 -28.98 29.71 -4.26
C LEU A 212 -28.19 30.23 -3.05
N GLN A 213 -27.21 29.47 -2.56
CA GLN A 213 -26.34 29.85 -1.44
C GLN A 213 -25.17 30.75 -1.85
N LEU A 214 -24.88 30.89 -3.16
CA LEU A 214 -23.79 31.72 -3.64
C LEU A 214 -24.07 33.23 -3.48
N PRO A 215 -23.04 34.06 -3.26
CA PRO A 215 -23.17 35.51 -3.33
C PRO A 215 -23.79 35.94 -4.67
N GLU A 216 -24.69 36.92 -4.64
CA GLU A 216 -25.45 37.36 -5.81
C GLU A 216 -24.56 37.72 -7.01
N GLN A 217 -23.40 38.35 -6.75
CA GLN A 217 -22.42 38.69 -7.79
C GLN A 217 -21.82 37.44 -8.47
N THR A 218 -21.47 36.42 -7.69
CA THR A 218 -20.95 35.14 -8.20
C THR A 218 -22.03 34.37 -8.93
N ARG A 219 -23.25 34.33 -8.38
CA ARG A 219 -24.41 33.70 -9.02
C ARG A 219 -24.72 34.36 -10.36
N ASN A 220 -24.73 35.69 -10.42
CA ASN A 220 -25.00 36.46 -11.65
C ASN A 220 -23.86 36.33 -12.67
N LEU A 221 -22.60 36.18 -12.23
CA LEU A 221 -21.47 35.88 -13.13
C LEU A 221 -21.66 34.53 -13.85
N TRP A 222 -22.13 33.51 -13.12
CA TRP A 222 -22.28 32.15 -13.64
C TRP A 222 -23.60 31.94 -14.40
N LEU A 223 -24.73 32.36 -13.82
CA LEU A 223 -26.09 32.13 -14.33
C LEU A 223 -26.65 33.32 -15.14
N GLY A 224 -26.11 34.52 -14.92
CA GLY A 224 -26.64 35.77 -15.47
C GLY A 224 -27.50 36.50 -14.45
N ALA A 225 -27.68 37.81 -14.66
CA ALA A 225 -28.67 38.55 -13.89
C ALA A 225 -30.07 38.00 -14.22
N GLU A 226 -30.84 37.63 -13.19
CA GLU A 226 -32.25 37.28 -13.36
C GLU A 226 -32.94 38.45 -14.07
N SER A 227 -33.35 38.20 -15.32
CA SER A 227 -34.05 39.21 -16.09
C SER A 227 -35.45 39.32 -15.50
N THR A 228 -35.71 40.37 -14.72
CA THR A 228 -37.07 40.71 -14.34
C THR A 228 -37.89 40.79 -15.61
N PRO A 229 -38.99 40.01 -15.77
CA PRO A 229 -39.79 40.03 -16.97
C PRO A 229 -40.26 41.45 -17.21
N SER A 230 -39.72 42.07 -18.26
CA SER A 230 -40.14 43.38 -18.72
C SER A 230 -41.54 43.21 -19.30
N ASP A 231 -42.55 43.52 -18.49
CA ASP A 231 -43.94 43.64 -18.93
C ASP A 231 -44.01 44.71 -20.01
N GLY A 232 -44.03 44.26 -21.26
CA GLY A 232 -44.21 45.10 -22.42
C GLY A 232 -45.64 45.64 -22.48
N ALA A 233 -45.82 46.88 -22.04
CA ALA A 233 -46.99 47.68 -22.39
C ALA A 233 -46.54 48.93 -23.16
N HIS A 234 -46.75 48.86 -24.47
CA HIS A 234 -46.93 49.94 -25.45
C HIS A 234 -46.66 51.39 -25.00
N ALA A 235 -45.69 52.05 -25.64
CA ALA A 235 -45.81 53.47 -26.00
C ALA A 235 -45.00 53.79 -27.27
N ILE A 236 -45.73 53.93 -28.36
CA ILE A 236 -45.32 54.60 -29.59
C ILE A 236 -45.22 56.09 -29.31
N VAL A 237 -44.07 56.75 -29.49
CA VAL A 237 -43.95 58.14 -30.03
C VAL A 237 -42.55 58.37 -30.65
N SER A 238 -42.56 58.56 -31.97
CA SER A 238 -41.82 59.43 -32.90
C SER A 238 -40.39 59.98 -32.65
N PRO A 239 -39.67 60.30 -33.74
CA PRO A 239 -38.26 60.73 -33.72
C PRO A 239 -38.10 62.26 -33.69
N SER A 240 -37.07 62.75 -33.02
CA SER A 240 -36.50 64.08 -33.27
C SER A 240 -34.99 64.12 -33.05
N THR A 241 -34.37 64.84 -33.96
CA THR A 241 -32.97 65.19 -34.23
C THR A 241 -32.17 65.81 -33.07
N ASP A 242 -30.85 65.60 -33.14
CA ASP A 242 -29.71 66.39 -32.62
C ASP A 242 -29.66 66.62 -31.08
N THR A 243 -28.57 66.42 -30.33
CA THR A 243 -27.18 66.81 -30.54
C THR A 243 -26.32 66.21 -29.40
N ALA A 244 -25.11 65.75 -29.74
CA ALA A 244 -23.89 65.64 -28.91
C ALA A 244 -23.97 65.48 -27.37
N SER A 245 -23.55 64.30 -26.89
CA SER A 245 -22.60 64.19 -25.76
C SER A 245 -21.91 62.81 -25.75
N HIS A 246 -20.66 62.78 -26.21
CA HIS A 246 -19.72 61.70 -25.93
C HIS A 246 -19.40 61.68 -24.44
N THR A 247 -19.66 60.55 -23.76
CA THR A 247 -18.77 59.82 -22.81
C THR A 247 -19.62 58.95 -21.87
N SER A 248 -19.14 57.73 -21.58
CA SER A 248 -19.65 56.74 -20.60
C SER A 248 -20.77 55.77 -21.00
N GLN A 249 -20.73 55.19 -22.20
CA GLN A 249 -21.61 54.06 -22.59
C GLN A 249 -20.86 52.74 -22.89
N ALA A 250 -19.60 52.61 -22.45
CA ALA A 250 -18.77 51.42 -22.67
C ALA A 250 -18.61 50.52 -21.43
N GLU A 251 -19.04 50.93 -20.23
CA GLU A 251 -18.83 50.15 -19.00
C GLU A 251 -20.07 49.37 -18.53
N THR A 252 -21.27 49.64 -19.04
CA THR A 252 -22.50 48.96 -18.62
C THR A 252 -22.92 47.79 -19.50
N GLN A 253 -22.26 47.56 -20.64
CA GLN A 253 -22.56 46.42 -21.53
C GLN A 253 -21.69 45.17 -21.25
N SER A 254 -20.63 45.26 -20.44
CA SER A 254 -19.72 44.13 -20.21
C SER A 254 -20.13 43.21 -19.05
N LEU A 255 -21.22 43.52 -18.31
CA LEU A 255 -21.67 42.73 -17.16
C LEU A 255 -22.93 41.89 -17.44
N GLN A 256 -23.44 41.91 -18.68
CA GLN A 256 -24.72 41.29 -19.01
C GLN A 256 -24.61 39.85 -19.55
N TRP A 257 -23.40 39.29 -19.62
CA TRP A 257 -23.14 38.01 -20.25
C TRP A 257 -22.75 37.01 -19.17
N SER A 258 -23.63 36.04 -18.90
CA SER A 258 -23.33 34.94 -17.98
C SER A 258 -22.31 34.00 -18.60
N LEU A 259 -21.45 33.40 -17.78
CA LEU A 259 -20.43 32.49 -18.29
C LEU A 259 -20.99 31.25 -19.00
N LEU A 260 -22.16 30.76 -18.53
CA LEU A 260 -22.92 29.69 -19.20
C LEU A 260 -23.79 30.19 -20.37
N GLY A 261 -24.03 31.51 -20.47
CA GLY A 261 -24.84 32.14 -21.53
C GLY A 261 -24.03 32.89 -22.59
N ASP A 262 -22.72 33.04 -22.43
CA ASP A 262 -21.84 33.75 -23.37
C ASP A 262 -21.51 32.87 -24.60
N PRO A 263 -21.96 33.23 -25.81
CA PRO A 263 -21.66 32.49 -27.03
C PRO A 263 -20.16 32.43 -27.38
N ASN A 264 -19.31 33.29 -26.83
CA ASN A 264 -17.86 33.23 -27.02
C ASN A 264 -17.22 32.02 -26.30
N HIS A 265 -17.90 31.47 -25.28
CA HIS A 265 -17.52 30.24 -24.60
C HIS A 265 -18.17 29.00 -25.24
N GLY A 266 -18.48 29.07 -26.54
CA GLY A 266 -19.23 28.07 -27.31
C GLY A 266 -18.66 26.64 -27.31
N VAL A 267 -17.42 26.40 -26.86
CA VAL A 267 -16.91 25.04 -26.63
C VAL A 267 -17.55 24.39 -25.40
N VAL A 268 -17.69 25.15 -24.30
CA VAL A 268 -18.34 24.68 -23.05
C VAL A 268 -19.83 24.46 -23.29
N ASN A 269 -20.49 25.39 -23.98
CA ASN A 269 -21.91 25.24 -24.32
C ASN A 269 -22.16 24.11 -25.34
N ARG A 270 -21.24 23.86 -26.28
CA ARG A 270 -21.32 22.68 -27.16
C ARG A 270 -21.05 21.37 -26.43
N LEU A 271 -20.15 21.35 -25.46
CA LEU A 271 -19.84 20.15 -24.69
C LEU A 271 -21.00 19.82 -23.73
N ALA A 272 -21.54 20.81 -23.02
CA ALA A 272 -22.71 20.66 -22.16
C ALA A 272 -23.97 20.31 -22.97
N ALA A 273 -24.21 20.94 -24.11
CA ALA A 273 -25.35 20.61 -24.99
C ALA A 273 -25.19 19.23 -25.65
N ARG A 274 -23.97 18.81 -25.99
CA ARG A 274 -23.70 17.47 -26.54
C ARG A 274 -23.88 16.39 -25.49
N LEU A 275 -23.44 16.60 -24.26
CA LEU A 275 -23.66 15.68 -23.14
C LEU A 275 -25.14 15.65 -22.72
N ALA A 276 -25.86 16.77 -22.77
CA ALA A 276 -27.31 16.79 -22.57
C ALA A 276 -28.06 16.06 -23.70
N CYS A 277 -27.59 16.17 -24.96
CA CYS A 277 -28.12 15.36 -26.07
C CYS A 277 -27.80 13.87 -25.90
N GLU A 278 -26.61 13.50 -25.44
CA GLU A 278 -26.26 12.09 -25.18
C GLU A 278 -27.03 11.53 -23.98
N ALA A 279 -27.33 12.34 -22.97
CA ALA A 279 -28.23 12.00 -21.87
C ALA A 279 -29.68 11.76 -22.33
N LEU A 280 -30.18 12.57 -23.27
CA LEU A 280 -31.51 12.39 -23.89
C LEU A 280 -31.58 11.13 -24.78
N LEU A 281 -30.46 10.73 -25.40
CA LEU A 281 -30.39 9.51 -26.21
C LEU A 281 -30.34 8.22 -25.36
N LEU A 282 -30.04 8.34 -24.07
CA LEU A 282 -30.03 7.22 -23.12
C LEU A 282 -31.41 6.92 -22.51
N ASP A 283 -32.38 7.83 -22.64
CA ASP A 283 -33.75 7.68 -22.10
C ASP A 283 -34.69 6.86 -23.04
N ASP A 284 -34.23 6.50 -24.24
CA ASP A 284 -35.04 5.87 -25.30
C ASP A 284 -34.91 4.33 -25.38
N LEU A 285 -34.42 3.67 -24.32
CA LEU A 285 -34.33 2.21 -24.26
C LEU A 285 -35.19 1.61 -23.14
N GLN A 286 -36.51 1.57 -23.37
CA GLN A 286 -37.37 0.51 -22.83
C GLN A 286 -38.04 -0.30 -23.95
N PRO A 287 -38.16 -1.63 -23.80
CA PRO A 287 -38.87 -2.46 -24.76
C PRO A 287 -40.40 -2.41 -24.53
N ILE A 288 -41.08 -2.25 -25.66
CA ILE A 288 -42.51 -2.43 -25.98
C ILE A 288 -43.27 -3.37 -25.03
N ASP A 289 -44.33 -2.86 -24.40
CA ASP A 289 -45.69 -3.40 -24.56
C ASP A 289 -46.78 -2.42 -24.07
N GLY A 290 -47.73 -2.11 -24.95
CA GLY A 290 -49.11 -1.79 -24.56
C GLY A 290 -49.54 -0.33 -24.45
N THR A 291 -50.20 0.13 -25.51
CA THR A 291 -51.30 1.14 -25.59
C THR A 291 -50.97 2.63 -25.57
N GLU A 292 -51.63 3.29 -26.53
CA GLU A 292 -51.50 4.68 -26.97
C GLU A 292 -51.92 5.73 -25.93
N ASP A 293 -51.43 6.95 -26.19
CA ASP A 293 -51.79 8.26 -25.60
C ASP A 293 -51.35 8.56 -24.16
N GLU A 294 -50.17 9.21 -24.05
CA GLU A 294 -50.04 10.58 -23.51
C GLU A 294 -48.59 11.09 -23.67
N GLN A 295 -48.36 11.94 -24.67
CA GLN A 295 -47.11 12.69 -24.85
C GLN A 295 -46.95 13.74 -23.73
N LEU A 296 -46.34 13.36 -22.60
CA LEU A 296 -45.76 14.32 -21.67
C LEU A 296 -44.36 14.73 -22.14
N SER A 297 -44.33 15.78 -22.95
CA SER A 297 -43.13 16.49 -23.35
C SER A 297 -42.51 17.25 -22.16
N CYS A 298 -41.44 16.75 -21.57
CA CYS A 298 -40.51 17.59 -20.80
C CYS A 298 -39.59 18.34 -21.76
N ARG A 299 -40.12 19.40 -22.38
CA ARG A 299 -39.32 20.40 -23.12
C ARG A 299 -38.67 21.36 -22.12
N LEU A 300 -37.37 21.17 -21.87
CA LEU A 300 -36.51 22.26 -21.41
C LEU A 300 -36.22 23.17 -22.62
N LEU A 301 -37.06 24.18 -22.77
CA LEU A 301 -36.88 25.32 -23.67
C LEU A 301 -35.81 26.26 -23.08
N LEU A 302 -34.61 26.26 -23.67
CA LEU A 302 -33.67 27.39 -23.59
C LEU A 302 -33.12 27.67 -25.00
N TRP A 303 -33.38 28.90 -25.44
CA TRP A 303 -33.28 29.46 -26.80
C TRP A 303 -31.86 29.45 -27.42
N GLY A 304 -31.67 29.54 -28.75
CA GLY A 304 -32.62 29.88 -29.80
C GLY A 304 -32.15 29.52 -31.21
N ASP A 305 -33.13 29.08 -31.98
CA ASP A 305 -33.09 28.85 -33.41
C ASP A 305 -33.31 30.19 -34.13
N ARG A 306 -32.36 30.59 -34.98
CA ARG A 306 -32.61 31.49 -36.12
C ARG A 306 -31.98 30.87 -37.36
N ARG A 307 -32.68 29.89 -37.94
CA ARG A 307 -32.52 29.55 -39.35
C ARG A 307 -33.14 30.66 -40.22
N SER A 308 -32.29 31.33 -40.99
CA SER A 308 -32.73 31.96 -42.24
C SER A 308 -32.77 30.91 -43.34
N SER A 309 -33.96 30.73 -43.88
CA SER A 309 -34.32 30.01 -45.10
C SER A 309 -33.80 30.74 -46.34
N ALA A 310 -33.18 29.99 -47.26
CA ALA A 310 -33.06 30.21 -48.71
C ALA A 310 -32.15 29.08 -49.24
N LEU A 311 -32.43 28.25 -50.25
CA LEU A 311 -33.39 28.27 -51.34
C LEU A 311 -33.63 26.81 -51.74
N ARG A 312 -34.90 26.41 -51.86
CA ARG A 312 -35.34 25.17 -52.50
C ARG A 312 -35.73 25.55 -53.93
N GLY A 313 -35.19 24.84 -54.92
CA GLY A 313 -35.65 24.86 -56.31
C GLY A 313 -35.81 23.42 -56.80
N ASN A 314 -37.06 22.99 -56.94
CA ASN A 314 -37.46 21.69 -57.49
C ASN A 314 -37.18 21.61 -59.00
N THR A 315 -36.93 20.39 -59.51
CA THR A 315 -37.76 19.79 -60.58
C THR A 315 -37.52 18.28 -60.71
N GLN A 316 -38.63 17.58 -60.94
CA GLN A 316 -38.83 16.14 -61.10
C GLN A 316 -38.80 15.70 -62.58
N HIS A 317 -38.51 14.41 -62.76
CA HIS A 317 -39.01 13.43 -63.77
C HIS A 317 -38.83 13.65 -65.28
N HIS A 318 -38.20 12.66 -65.95
CA HIS A 318 -38.90 11.70 -66.81
C HIS A 318 -38.03 10.47 -67.18
N GLU A 319 -38.65 9.29 -67.10
CA GLU A 319 -38.18 7.99 -67.62
C GLU A 319 -38.55 7.79 -69.10
N ALA A 320 -37.85 6.82 -69.72
CA ALA A 320 -38.28 5.88 -70.77
C ALA A 320 -37.84 6.11 -72.25
N ASP A 321 -36.78 5.36 -72.61
CA ASP A 321 -36.76 4.26 -73.60
C ASP A 321 -36.60 4.43 -75.12
N ASN A 322 -35.82 3.46 -75.66
CA ASN A 322 -35.59 2.99 -77.04
C ASN A 322 -34.66 3.83 -77.94
N GLY A 323 -33.66 3.27 -78.65
CA GLY A 323 -33.22 1.89 -78.86
C GLY A 323 -32.26 1.84 -80.06
N LEU A 324 -31.51 0.72 -80.17
CA LEU A 324 -30.73 0.25 -81.33
C LEU A 324 -29.40 0.97 -81.68
N SER A 325 -28.26 0.28 -81.50
CA SER A 325 -27.52 -0.34 -82.60
C SER A 325 -26.07 -0.64 -82.19
N SER A 326 -25.69 -1.92 -82.33
CA SER A 326 -24.39 -2.43 -82.77
C SER A 326 -23.13 -1.60 -82.49
N GLN A 327 -22.20 -2.17 -81.72
CA GLN A 327 -20.81 -2.48 -82.13
C GLN A 327 -19.91 -2.44 -80.90
N THR A 328 -19.41 -3.61 -80.52
CA THR A 328 -18.06 -3.74 -79.98
C THR A 328 -17.07 -2.98 -80.87
N PRO A 329 -16.11 -2.25 -80.28
CA PRO A 329 -14.76 -2.40 -80.76
C PRO A 329 -13.79 -2.62 -79.59
N VAL A 330 -13.22 -3.82 -79.59
CA VAL A 330 -11.77 -4.05 -79.59
C VAL A 330 -10.93 -2.77 -79.38
N HIS A 331 -10.54 -2.47 -78.13
CA HIS A 331 -9.46 -1.50 -77.86
C HIS A 331 -8.44 -1.98 -76.81
N HIS A 332 -8.43 -3.27 -76.46
CA HIS A 332 -7.45 -3.82 -75.50
C HIS A 332 -6.53 -4.92 -76.07
N THR A 333 -6.56 -5.14 -77.39
CA THR A 333 -5.56 -6.00 -78.08
C THR A 333 -4.53 -5.21 -78.89
N ASP A 334 -4.78 -3.95 -79.24
CA ASP A 334 -3.82 -3.13 -80.00
C ASP A 334 -2.78 -2.42 -79.10
N ALA A 335 -3.06 -2.24 -77.81
CA ALA A 335 -2.09 -1.69 -76.86
C ALA A 335 -0.98 -2.70 -76.47
N ALA A 336 -1.26 -4.01 -76.58
CA ALA A 336 -0.27 -5.06 -76.35
C ALA A 336 0.63 -5.32 -77.58
N ALA A 337 0.15 -5.02 -78.79
CA ALA A 337 0.96 -5.09 -80.02
C ALA A 337 1.97 -3.94 -80.13
N LEU A 338 1.68 -2.79 -79.49
CA LEU A 338 2.55 -1.59 -79.50
C LEU A 338 3.77 -1.68 -78.56
N LEU A 339 3.80 -2.61 -77.61
CA LEU A 339 4.91 -2.77 -76.65
C LEU A 339 5.99 -3.76 -77.09
N LEU A 340 5.84 -4.43 -78.24
CA LEU A 340 6.79 -5.43 -78.75
C LEU A 340 7.27 -5.22 -80.20
N SER A 341 6.88 -4.14 -80.88
CA SER A 341 7.39 -3.80 -82.22
C SER A 341 8.31 -2.58 -82.18
N ASN A 342 9.52 -2.71 -82.75
CA ASN A 342 10.53 -1.64 -82.84
C ASN A 342 10.23 -0.56 -83.90
N GLU A 343 8.97 -0.31 -84.26
CA GLU A 343 8.61 0.73 -85.23
C GLU A 343 7.63 1.73 -84.61
N ILE A 344 8.02 3.01 -84.63
CA ILE A 344 7.26 4.15 -84.11
C ILE A 344 6.10 4.47 -85.07
N PRO A 345 4.84 4.61 -84.61
CA PRO A 345 3.72 4.97 -85.47
C PRO A 345 3.90 6.35 -86.13
N SER A 346 3.56 6.43 -87.42
CA SER A 346 3.69 7.65 -88.25
C SER A 346 2.76 8.80 -87.84
N SER A 347 1.83 8.58 -86.91
CA SER A 347 0.93 9.58 -86.34
C SER A 347 1.62 10.57 -85.40
N LEU A 348 2.88 10.34 -85.02
CA LEU A 348 3.73 11.27 -84.25
C LEU A 348 4.47 12.32 -85.12
N THR A 349 4.13 12.44 -86.41
CA THR A 349 4.70 13.48 -87.29
C THR A 349 3.94 14.83 -87.20
N GLY A 350 3.39 15.12 -86.03
CA GLY A 350 2.77 16.40 -85.68
C GLY A 350 3.53 17.12 -84.58
N ARG A 351 4.72 17.66 -84.90
CA ARG A 351 5.38 18.81 -84.23
C ARG A 351 5.35 18.91 -82.69
N GLU A 352 5.54 17.82 -81.95
CA GLU A 352 6.01 17.88 -80.55
C GLU A 352 7.10 16.82 -80.34
N SER A 353 8.15 17.15 -79.59
CA SER A 353 9.23 16.19 -79.35
C SER A 353 8.72 15.02 -78.49
N PRO A 354 9.18 13.77 -78.68
CA PRO A 354 8.78 12.63 -77.84
C PRO A 354 8.93 12.87 -76.33
N ALA A 355 9.87 13.75 -75.95
CA ALA A 355 10.06 14.20 -74.58
C ALA A 355 8.90 15.07 -74.07
N GLN A 356 8.36 15.98 -74.89
CA GLN A 356 7.23 16.84 -74.53
C GLN A 356 5.94 16.04 -74.36
N GLN A 357 5.72 15.02 -75.19
CA GLN A 357 4.55 14.16 -75.06
C GLN A 357 4.63 13.24 -73.84
N ALA A 358 5.82 12.72 -73.52
CA ALA A 358 6.05 11.97 -72.28
C ALA A 358 5.87 12.86 -71.04
N GLU A 359 6.27 14.13 -71.12
CA GLU A 359 6.05 15.13 -70.07
C GLU A 359 4.56 15.42 -69.85
N HIS A 360 3.79 15.61 -70.92
CA HIS A 360 2.35 15.84 -70.87
C HIS A 360 1.60 14.65 -70.22
N ILE A 361 1.86 13.43 -70.69
CA ILE A 361 1.24 12.21 -70.14
C ILE A 361 1.59 12.05 -68.66
N ALA A 362 2.85 12.36 -68.28
CA ALA A 362 3.25 12.26 -66.90
C ALA A 362 2.56 13.30 -66.00
N GLN A 363 2.25 14.50 -66.52
CA GLN A 363 1.45 15.50 -65.81
C GLN A 363 -0.03 15.08 -65.67
N GLU A 364 -0.63 14.48 -66.69
CA GLU A 364 -2.02 13.98 -66.63
C GLU A 364 -2.18 12.84 -65.62
N GLU A 365 -1.30 11.85 -65.69
CA GLU A 365 -1.31 10.73 -64.76
C GLU A 365 -1.00 11.17 -63.32
N LEU A 366 -0.14 12.18 -63.09
CA LEU A 366 0.04 12.74 -61.75
C LEU A 366 -1.28 13.25 -61.15
N ALA A 367 -2.20 13.78 -61.96
CA ALA A 367 -3.53 14.18 -61.51
C ALA A 367 -4.44 12.97 -61.24
N GLU A 368 -4.31 11.89 -62.00
CA GLU A 368 -5.04 10.63 -61.73
C GLU A 368 -4.55 9.93 -60.45
N ILE A 369 -3.25 10.03 -60.15
CA ILE A 369 -2.63 9.47 -58.94
C ILE A 369 -3.25 10.06 -57.68
N GLU A 370 -3.52 11.37 -57.64
CA GLU A 370 -4.20 12.01 -56.51
C GLU A 370 -5.57 11.35 -56.23
N GLY A 371 -6.35 11.03 -57.27
CA GLY A 371 -7.62 10.31 -57.16
C GLY A 371 -7.47 8.86 -56.66
N LEU A 372 -6.43 8.15 -57.10
CA LEU A 372 -6.13 6.79 -56.64
C LEU A 372 -5.71 6.76 -55.17
N VAL A 373 -4.94 7.75 -54.72
CA VAL A 373 -4.53 7.87 -53.32
C VAL A 373 -5.71 8.24 -52.43
N ALA A 374 -6.56 9.18 -52.86
CA ALA A 374 -7.78 9.56 -52.13
C ALA A 374 -8.75 8.37 -51.92
N THR A 375 -8.75 7.41 -52.85
CA THR A 375 -9.58 6.19 -52.78
C THR A 375 -8.88 5.02 -52.09
N GLY A 376 -7.64 5.19 -51.62
CA GLY A 376 -6.87 4.17 -50.90
C GLY A 376 -6.20 3.10 -51.78
N HIS A 377 -6.12 3.31 -53.09
CA HIS A 377 -5.47 2.40 -54.04
C HIS A 377 -3.96 2.65 -54.13
N PHE A 378 -3.25 2.61 -52.99
CA PHE A 378 -1.85 3.00 -52.88
C PHE A 378 -0.90 2.14 -53.74
N GLU A 379 -1.12 0.82 -53.83
CA GLU A 379 -0.28 -0.08 -54.64
C GLU A 379 -0.37 0.23 -56.14
N LEU A 380 -1.59 0.49 -56.62
CA LEU A 380 -1.83 0.86 -58.03
C LEU A 380 -1.19 2.21 -58.34
N ALA A 381 -1.38 3.20 -57.45
CA ALA A 381 -0.77 4.51 -57.57
C ALA A 381 0.77 4.42 -57.57
N ARG A 382 1.35 3.65 -56.64
CA ARG A 382 2.80 3.38 -56.56
C ARG A 382 3.32 2.70 -57.81
N SER A 383 2.61 1.68 -58.32
CA SER A 383 3.01 0.95 -59.53
C SER A 383 3.05 1.88 -60.76
N ARG A 384 2.02 2.70 -60.94
CA ARG A 384 1.95 3.70 -62.02
C ARG A 384 3.08 4.73 -61.91
N LEU A 385 3.29 5.33 -60.74
CA LEU A 385 4.40 6.27 -60.51
C LEU A 385 5.78 5.63 -60.72
N GLN A 386 5.97 4.35 -60.37
CA GLN A 386 7.22 3.64 -60.61
C GLN A 386 7.49 3.39 -62.11
N ILE A 387 6.44 3.07 -62.87
CA ILE A 387 6.52 2.95 -64.34
C ILE A 387 6.91 4.31 -64.94
N GLN A 388 6.25 5.39 -64.51
CA GLN A 388 6.59 6.74 -64.95
C GLN A 388 8.02 7.14 -64.60
N ARG A 389 8.44 6.90 -63.36
CA ARG A 389 9.82 7.15 -62.92
C ARG A 389 10.83 6.44 -63.83
N ARG A 390 10.57 5.18 -64.20
CA ARG A 390 11.41 4.43 -65.15
C ARG A 390 11.43 5.09 -66.54
N VAL A 391 10.26 5.40 -67.11
CA VAL A 391 10.16 6.05 -68.43
C VAL A 391 10.90 7.39 -68.45
N LEU A 392 10.63 8.25 -67.48
CA LEU A 392 11.27 9.56 -67.36
C LEU A 392 12.79 9.45 -67.15
N SER A 393 13.26 8.51 -66.34
CA SER A 393 14.70 8.27 -66.14
C SER A 393 15.42 7.80 -67.42
N THR A 394 14.74 7.09 -68.32
CA THR A 394 15.32 6.66 -69.60
C THR A 394 15.37 7.78 -70.66
N LEU A 395 14.49 8.77 -70.53
CA LEU A 395 14.39 9.91 -71.45
C LEU A 395 15.31 11.09 -71.06
N ASP A 396 15.82 11.11 -69.83
CA ASP A 396 16.62 12.21 -69.26
C ASP A 396 18.08 12.22 -69.75
N ARG A 397 18.29 12.45 -71.05
CA ARG A 397 19.65 12.52 -71.65
C ARG A 397 20.32 13.89 -71.52
N ARG A 398 19.64 14.92 -70.99
CA ARG A 398 20.10 16.34 -70.95
C ARG A 398 19.52 17.16 -69.76
N ASP A 399 19.23 16.53 -68.62
CA ASP A 399 18.64 17.18 -67.42
C ASP A 399 17.31 17.93 -67.65
N HIS A 400 16.53 17.55 -68.68
CA HIS A 400 15.29 18.24 -69.02
C HIS A 400 14.11 17.75 -68.16
N CYS A 401 14.18 16.50 -67.64
CA CYS A 401 13.08 15.87 -66.89
C CYS A 401 13.28 15.91 -65.37
N GLY A 402 14.38 16.51 -64.87
CA GLY A 402 14.75 16.47 -63.46
C GLY A 402 13.69 17.02 -62.50
N GLY A 403 13.00 18.11 -62.87
CA GLY A 403 11.90 18.67 -62.06
C GLY A 403 10.70 17.74 -61.94
N LEU A 404 10.39 17.00 -63.00
CA LEU A 404 9.25 16.09 -63.05
C LEU A 404 9.56 14.75 -62.35
N LEU A 405 10.78 14.24 -62.49
CA LEU A 405 11.29 13.11 -61.70
C LEU A 405 11.27 13.41 -60.19
N ALA A 406 11.70 14.61 -59.79
CA ALA A 406 11.64 15.04 -58.39
C ALA A 406 10.19 15.09 -57.87
N ARG A 407 9.23 15.49 -58.71
CA ARG A 407 7.81 15.47 -58.37
C ARG A 407 7.28 14.05 -58.22
N VAL A 408 7.61 13.13 -59.12
CA VAL A 408 7.24 11.70 -59.01
C VAL A 408 7.83 11.06 -57.75
N ASP A 409 9.09 11.37 -57.42
CA ASP A 409 9.72 10.89 -56.18
C ASP A 409 9.06 11.49 -54.93
N ALA A 410 8.65 12.77 -54.98
CA ALA A 410 7.89 13.39 -53.91
C ALA A 410 6.50 12.73 -53.72
N GLU A 411 5.80 12.41 -54.80
CA GLU A 411 4.52 11.70 -54.76
C GLU A 411 4.67 10.27 -54.23
N LEU A 412 5.71 9.53 -54.63
CA LEU A 412 6.01 8.21 -54.06
C LEU A 412 6.24 8.27 -52.55
N LEU A 413 6.93 9.30 -52.06
CA LEU A 413 7.12 9.56 -50.63
C LEU A 413 5.82 10.01 -49.93
N TRP A 414 4.94 10.73 -50.64
CA TRP A 414 3.64 11.15 -50.12
C TRP A 414 2.70 9.95 -50.00
N ILE A 415 2.63 9.07 -51.01
CA ILE A 415 1.87 7.79 -50.95
C ILE A 415 2.31 6.95 -49.76
N GLN A 416 3.61 6.83 -49.51
CA GLN A 416 4.11 6.07 -48.36
C GLN A 416 3.68 6.70 -47.02
N ARG A 417 3.59 8.03 -46.94
CA ARG A 417 3.07 8.74 -45.75
C ARG A 417 1.56 8.55 -45.61
N ALA A 418 0.80 8.71 -46.69
CA ALA A 418 -0.66 8.57 -46.70
C ALA A 418 -1.10 7.14 -46.34
N GLU A 419 -0.37 6.11 -46.81
CA GLU A 419 -0.62 4.72 -46.42
C GLU A 419 -0.41 4.50 -44.92
N LYS A 420 0.69 5.02 -44.36
CA LYS A 420 0.96 4.98 -42.91
C LYS A 420 -0.09 5.74 -42.10
N GLU A 421 -0.53 6.91 -42.57
CA GLU A 421 -1.60 7.68 -41.93
C GLU A 421 -2.93 6.92 -41.94
N LEU A 422 -3.26 6.23 -43.05
CA LEU A 422 -4.47 5.39 -43.12
C LEU A 422 -4.37 4.17 -42.18
N GLU A 423 -3.22 3.50 -42.12
CA GLU A 423 -2.98 2.42 -41.16
C GLU A 423 -3.14 2.90 -39.71
N GLN A 424 -2.54 4.05 -39.38
CA GLN A 424 -2.68 4.68 -38.07
C GLN A 424 -4.15 5.03 -37.75
N LEU A 425 -4.91 5.57 -38.70
CA LEU A 425 -6.34 5.85 -38.52
C LEU A 425 -7.16 4.56 -38.32
N ARG A 426 -6.85 3.48 -39.03
CA ARG A 426 -7.50 2.18 -38.84
C ARG A 426 -7.21 1.65 -37.44
N LEU A 427 -5.96 1.73 -36.99
CA LEU A 427 -5.57 1.34 -35.65
C LEU A 427 -6.30 2.15 -34.58
N GLN A 428 -6.34 3.48 -34.72
CA GLN A 428 -7.06 4.36 -33.80
C GLN A 428 -8.55 4.01 -33.69
N ARG A 429 -9.20 3.65 -34.81
CA ARG A 429 -10.61 3.21 -34.80
C ARG A 429 -10.79 1.89 -34.05
N VAL A 430 -9.88 0.93 -34.22
CA VAL A 430 -9.91 -0.35 -33.48
C VAL A 430 -9.71 -0.10 -31.98
N CYS A 431 -8.73 0.72 -31.60
CA CYS A 431 -8.52 1.11 -30.20
C CYS A 431 -9.76 1.78 -29.62
N ALA A 432 -10.36 2.72 -30.35
CA ALA A 432 -11.57 3.41 -29.91
C ALA A 432 -12.75 2.44 -29.71
N SER A 433 -12.91 1.43 -30.58
CA SER A 433 -13.98 0.43 -30.39
C SER A 433 -13.73 -0.45 -29.16
N LEU A 434 -12.49 -0.89 -28.93
CA LEU A 434 -12.13 -1.68 -27.74
C LEU A 434 -12.31 -0.90 -26.45
N VAL A 435 -11.99 0.40 -26.46
CA VAL A 435 -12.25 1.29 -25.32
C VAL A 435 -13.75 1.41 -25.04
N ALA A 436 -14.57 1.64 -26.07
CA ALA A 436 -16.02 1.73 -25.92
C ALA A 436 -16.64 0.41 -25.40
N GLU A 437 -16.16 -0.73 -25.89
CA GLU A 437 -16.57 -2.05 -25.40
C GLU A 437 -16.17 -2.26 -23.93
N LEU A 438 -14.96 -1.86 -23.54
CA LEU A 438 -14.52 -1.92 -22.15
C LEU A 438 -15.37 -1.00 -21.25
N GLU A 439 -15.73 0.19 -21.73
CA GLU A 439 -16.62 1.09 -21.01
C GLU A 439 -18.01 0.47 -20.82
N GLN A 440 -18.56 -0.16 -21.85
CA GLN A 440 -19.82 -0.90 -21.75
C GLN A 440 -19.71 -2.07 -20.76
N PHE A 441 -18.60 -2.81 -20.78
CA PHE A 441 -18.30 -3.85 -19.80
C PHE A 441 -18.24 -3.29 -18.36
N CYS A 442 -17.61 -2.13 -18.18
CA CYS A 442 -17.49 -1.47 -16.87
C CYS A 442 -18.83 -0.96 -16.32
N ARG A 443 -19.87 -0.83 -17.16
CA ARG A 443 -21.24 -0.50 -16.72
C ARG A 443 -22.00 -1.70 -16.13
N LEU A 444 -21.51 -2.92 -16.30
CA LEU A 444 -22.16 -4.10 -15.71
C LEU A 444 -22.08 -4.04 -14.18
N ALA A 445 -23.22 -4.11 -13.51
CA ALA A 445 -23.32 -4.10 -12.05
C ALA A 445 -23.45 -5.51 -11.42
N SER A 446 -23.65 -6.56 -12.24
CA SER A 446 -23.84 -7.93 -11.77
C SER A 446 -22.68 -8.83 -12.21
N LEU A 447 -22.22 -9.68 -11.27
CA LEU A 447 -21.04 -10.52 -11.44
C LEU A 447 -21.21 -11.57 -12.54
N ALA A 448 -22.34 -12.30 -12.55
CA ALA A 448 -22.57 -13.40 -13.48
C ALA A 448 -22.53 -13.02 -14.98
N PRO A 449 -23.12 -11.90 -15.43
CA PRO A 449 -22.93 -11.46 -16.81
C PRO A 449 -21.54 -10.86 -17.05
N ALA A 450 -20.93 -10.19 -16.06
CA ALA A 450 -19.58 -9.67 -16.20
C ALA A 450 -18.54 -10.80 -16.37
N GLU A 451 -18.64 -11.91 -15.65
CA GLU A 451 -17.72 -13.05 -15.84
C GLU A 451 -17.81 -13.64 -17.25
N ARG A 452 -19.02 -13.69 -17.82
CA ARG A 452 -19.24 -14.16 -19.20
C ARG A 452 -18.68 -13.18 -20.23
N GLN A 453 -18.98 -11.89 -20.10
CA GLN A 453 -18.50 -10.87 -21.03
C GLN A 453 -16.99 -10.65 -20.93
N MET A 454 -16.39 -10.86 -19.75
CA MET A 454 -14.94 -10.80 -19.56
C MET A 454 -14.22 -11.81 -20.44
N GLN A 455 -14.70 -13.06 -20.50
CA GLN A 455 -14.06 -14.11 -21.29
C GLN A 455 -14.04 -13.75 -22.77
N ASP A 456 -15.16 -13.21 -23.27
CA ASP A 456 -15.28 -12.74 -24.65
C ASP A 456 -14.39 -11.52 -24.94
N LEU A 457 -14.37 -10.52 -24.04
CA LEU A 457 -13.49 -9.35 -24.17
C LEU A 457 -12.01 -9.75 -24.15
N LYS A 458 -11.63 -10.68 -23.27
CA LYS A 458 -10.26 -11.20 -23.17
C LYS A 458 -9.86 -11.95 -24.44
N GLY A 459 -10.73 -12.79 -24.97
CA GLY A 459 -10.52 -13.46 -26.26
C GLY A 459 -10.24 -12.47 -27.39
N ARG A 460 -11.06 -11.42 -27.51
CA ARG A 460 -10.87 -10.36 -28.52
C ARG A 460 -9.58 -9.56 -28.30
N LEU A 461 -9.23 -9.22 -27.07
CA LEU A 461 -7.97 -8.53 -26.76
C LEU A 461 -6.76 -9.41 -27.13
N ASP A 462 -6.82 -10.71 -26.85
CA ASP A 462 -5.74 -11.65 -27.16
C ASP A 462 -5.61 -11.90 -28.68
N GLU A 463 -6.72 -12.02 -29.41
CA GLU A 463 -6.73 -12.06 -30.87
C GLU A 463 -6.05 -10.81 -31.46
N ARG A 464 -6.41 -9.62 -30.96
CA ARG A 464 -5.78 -8.37 -31.40
C ARG A 464 -4.30 -8.30 -31.05
N LYS A 465 -3.89 -8.78 -29.88
CA LYS A 465 -2.47 -8.87 -29.51
C LYS A 465 -1.69 -9.80 -30.44
N ALA A 466 -2.32 -10.86 -30.94
CA ALA A 466 -1.71 -11.81 -31.87
C ALA A 466 -1.59 -11.25 -33.29
N ASP A 467 -2.55 -10.42 -33.73
CA ASP A 467 -2.54 -9.76 -35.05
C ASP A 467 -1.42 -8.71 -35.19
N LEU A 468 -0.85 -8.23 -34.08
CA LEU A 468 0.19 -7.20 -34.11
C LEU A 468 1.55 -7.75 -34.56
N ALA A 469 2.05 -7.22 -35.67
CA ALA A 469 3.35 -7.57 -36.23
C ALA A 469 4.49 -7.33 -35.21
N PRO A 470 5.50 -8.21 -35.17
CA PRO A 470 6.65 -8.04 -34.29
C PRO A 470 7.50 -6.84 -34.73
N GLY A 471 7.42 -5.74 -33.98
CA GLY A 471 8.35 -4.60 -34.11
C GLY A 471 7.71 -3.22 -34.18
N THR A 472 6.42 -3.10 -34.51
CA THR A 472 5.83 -1.79 -34.81
C THR A 472 5.13 -1.09 -33.65
N GLU A 473 4.65 -1.76 -32.60
CA GLU A 473 3.75 -1.07 -31.64
C GLU A 473 3.85 -1.57 -30.19
N THR A 474 4.97 -1.28 -29.52
CA THR A 474 5.09 -1.47 -28.05
C THR A 474 4.04 -0.67 -27.29
N GLU A 475 3.67 0.50 -27.80
CA GLU A 475 2.65 1.38 -27.22
C GLU A 475 1.25 0.77 -27.30
N LEU A 476 0.87 0.20 -28.45
CA LEU A 476 -0.44 -0.43 -28.59
C LEU A 476 -0.53 -1.68 -27.72
N ARG A 477 0.51 -2.51 -27.68
CA ARG A 477 0.52 -3.68 -26.79
C ARG A 477 0.33 -3.26 -25.34
N GLY A 478 1.03 -2.19 -24.92
CA GLY A 478 0.84 -1.59 -23.60
C GLY A 478 -0.59 -1.08 -23.35
N LEU A 479 -1.25 -0.51 -24.36
CA LEU A 479 -2.66 -0.10 -24.27
C LEU A 479 -3.58 -1.32 -24.12
N LEU A 480 -3.40 -2.38 -24.92
CA LEU A 480 -4.19 -3.61 -24.82
C LEU A 480 -3.99 -4.32 -23.47
N ASP A 481 -2.78 -4.29 -22.91
CA ASP A 481 -2.49 -4.79 -21.56
C ASP A 481 -3.20 -3.96 -20.48
N GLU A 482 -3.20 -2.63 -20.58
CA GLU A 482 -3.93 -1.76 -19.64
C GLU A 482 -5.45 -1.95 -19.73
N LEU A 483 -6.01 -2.12 -20.94
CA LEU A 483 -7.44 -2.42 -21.11
C LEU A 483 -7.81 -3.76 -20.45
N SER A 484 -6.99 -4.80 -20.65
CA SER A 484 -7.16 -6.10 -19.99
C SER A 484 -7.11 -5.96 -18.47
N LEU A 485 -6.13 -5.21 -17.95
CA LEU A 485 -5.97 -4.98 -16.52
C LEU A 485 -7.15 -4.21 -15.93
N ARG A 486 -7.65 -3.19 -16.63
CA ARG A 486 -8.83 -2.42 -16.21
C ARG A 486 -10.09 -3.28 -16.18
N ALA A 487 -10.28 -4.16 -17.16
CA ALA A 487 -11.36 -5.14 -17.13
C ALA A 487 -11.24 -6.06 -15.89
N GLU A 488 -10.04 -6.58 -15.62
CA GLU A 488 -9.80 -7.51 -14.51
C GLU A 488 -10.05 -6.85 -13.16
N ARG A 489 -9.62 -5.59 -12.99
CA ARG A 489 -9.93 -4.76 -11.81
C ARG A 489 -11.44 -4.58 -11.63
N HIS A 490 -12.19 -4.29 -12.70
CA HIS A 490 -13.65 -4.14 -12.61
C HIS A 490 -14.33 -5.44 -12.19
N LEU A 491 -13.90 -6.57 -12.75
CA LEU A 491 -14.43 -7.88 -12.37
C LEU A 491 -14.15 -8.20 -10.89
N GLU A 492 -12.94 -7.91 -10.42
CA GLU A 492 -12.57 -8.09 -9.02
C GLU A 492 -13.38 -7.18 -8.09
N ARG A 493 -13.64 -5.92 -8.49
CA ARG A 493 -14.56 -5.03 -7.79
C ARG A 493 -15.96 -5.64 -7.67
N LEU A 494 -16.50 -6.22 -8.75
CA LEU A 494 -17.81 -6.88 -8.73
C LEU A 494 -17.83 -8.11 -7.82
N ARG A 495 -16.77 -8.92 -7.79
CA ARG A 495 -16.62 -10.05 -6.85
C ARG A 495 -16.66 -9.57 -5.41
N ARG A 496 -15.89 -8.54 -5.06
CA ARG A 496 -15.91 -7.94 -3.72
C ARG A 496 -17.30 -7.41 -3.35
N LEU A 497 -17.99 -6.74 -4.27
CA LEU A 497 -19.35 -6.25 -4.03
C LEU A 497 -20.35 -7.39 -3.81
N ASP A 498 -20.23 -8.48 -4.55
CA ASP A 498 -21.06 -9.66 -4.38
C ASP A 498 -20.80 -10.34 -3.02
N VAL A 499 -19.53 -10.54 -2.65
CA VAL A 499 -19.14 -11.02 -1.32
C VAL A 499 -19.70 -10.11 -0.23
N ARG A 500 -19.54 -8.78 -0.34
CA ARG A 500 -20.13 -7.80 0.61
C ARG A 500 -21.64 -7.98 0.76
N LYS A 501 -22.37 -8.22 -0.33
CA LYS A 501 -23.82 -8.47 -0.28
C LYS A 501 -24.12 -9.75 0.51
N ARG A 502 -23.37 -10.82 0.29
CA ARG A 502 -23.53 -12.11 0.99
C ARG A 502 -23.22 -12.02 2.49
N ILE A 503 -22.14 -11.32 2.87
CA ILE A 503 -21.74 -11.20 4.28
C ILE A 503 -22.51 -10.12 5.04
N ARG A 504 -23.23 -9.21 4.37
CA ARG A 504 -23.83 -8.00 4.97
C ARG A 504 -24.62 -8.30 6.24
N GLU A 505 -25.46 -9.33 6.23
CA GLU A 505 -26.31 -9.65 7.38
C GLU A 505 -25.50 -10.29 8.52
N SER A 506 -24.64 -11.25 8.21
CA SER A 506 -23.70 -11.85 9.19
C SER A 506 -22.79 -10.80 9.82
N LEU A 507 -22.30 -9.83 9.03
CA LEU A 507 -21.45 -8.75 9.52
C LEU A 507 -22.20 -7.79 10.44
N ARG A 508 -23.48 -7.48 10.15
CA ARG A 508 -24.33 -6.72 11.08
C ARG A 508 -24.55 -7.48 12.38
N GLN A 509 -24.84 -8.78 12.31
CA GLN A 509 -25.00 -9.62 13.49
C GLN A 509 -23.72 -9.69 14.31
N LEU A 510 -22.56 -9.85 13.67
CA LEU A 510 -21.25 -9.82 14.32
C LEU A 510 -21.02 -8.50 15.05
N ARG A 511 -21.27 -7.36 14.40
CA ARG A 511 -21.12 -6.04 15.02
C ARG A 511 -22.09 -5.79 16.17
N THR A 512 -23.33 -6.26 16.04
CA THR A 512 -24.37 -6.09 17.08
C THR A 512 -24.09 -6.96 18.30
N ASN A 513 -23.59 -8.17 18.08
CA ASN A 513 -23.24 -9.11 19.14
C ASN A 513 -21.78 -8.96 19.62
N TRP A 514 -21.05 -7.97 19.11
CA TRP A 514 -19.69 -7.71 19.56
C TRP A 514 -19.73 -7.23 21.01
N PRO A 515 -18.91 -7.79 21.92
CA PRO A 515 -18.92 -7.36 23.31
C PRO A 515 -18.58 -5.87 23.44
N ALA A 516 -19.46 -5.10 24.07
CA ALA A 516 -19.22 -3.68 24.33
C ALA A 516 -18.23 -3.45 25.50
N ASP A 517 -18.11 -4.43 26.40
CA ASP A 517 -17.22 -4.39 27.57
C ASP A 517 -16.51 -5.74 27.77
N TRP A 518 -15.26 -5.66 28.23
CA TRP A 518 -14.38 -6.77 28.64
C TRP A 518 -14.90 -7.55 29.85
N THR A 519 -16.00 -7.11 30.47
CA THR A 519 -16.64 -7.80 31.59
C THR A 519 -17.68 -8.84 31.16
N ALA A 520 -18.16 -8.79 29.91
CA ALA A 520 -19.15 -9.72 29.39
C ALA A 520 -18.50 -10.86 28.58
N PRO A 521 -19.06 -12.08 28.62
CA PRO A 521 -18.63 -13.17 27.74
C PRO A 521 -18.93 -12.84 26.28
N VAL A 522 -18.16 -13.44 25.36
CA VAL A 522 -18.50 -13.44 23.94
C VAL A 522 -19.70 -14.36 23.72
N PRO A 523 -20.83 -13.88 23.16
CA PRO A 523 -21.97 -14.74 22.88
C PRO A 523 -21.68 -15.69 21.71
N ASP A 524 -22.21 -16.90 21.76
CA ASP A 524 -22.05 -17.91 20.68
C ASP A 524 -22.55 -17.39 19.31
N THR A 525 -23.52 -16.47 19.33
CA THR A 525 -24.04 -15.81 18.12
C THR A 525 -22.98 -14.96 17.41
N ALA A 526 -21.99 -14.40 18.12
CA ALA A 526 -20.88 -13.68 17.52
C ALA A 526 -19.94 -14.63 16.77
N TYR A 527 -19.60 -15.79 17.37
CA TYR A 527 -18.81 -16.82 16.70
C TYR A 527 -19.52 -17.41 15.49
N ALA A 528 -20.83 -17.69 15.60
CA ALA A 528 -21.63 -18.17 14.48
C ALA A 528 -21.69 -17.14 13.34
N ALA A 529 -21.88 -15.85 13.66
CA ALA A 529 -21.87 -14.77 12.69
C ALA A 529 -20.51 -14.62 12.00
N LEU A 530 -19.40 -14.71 12.75
CA LEU A 530 -18.05 -14.68 12.20
C LEU A 530 -17.77 -15.87 11.27
N ALA A 531 -18.16 -17.09 11.67
CA ALA A 531 -18.03 -18.29 10.85
C ALA A 531 -18.82 -18.15 9.54
N GLN A 532 -20.03 -17.57 9.60
CA GLN A 532 -20.84 -17.31 8.41
C GLN A 532 -20.22 -16.23 7.51
N CYS A 533 -19.59 -15.18 8.08
CA CYS A 533 -18.81 -14.22 7.30
C CYS A 533 -17.67 -14.92 6.55
N HIS A 534 -16.89 -15.74 7.24
CA HIS A 534 -15.76 -16.46 6.65
C HIS A 534 -16.20 -17.47 5.58
N LEU A 535 -17.31 -18.19 5.81
CA LEU A 535 -17.88 -19.10 4.80
C LEU A 535 -18.28 -18.37 3.51
N ASN A 536 -18.79 -17.15 3.64
CA ASN A 536 -19.25 -16.31 2.54
C ASN A 536 -18.12 -15.46 1.91
N ASP A 537 -16.97 -15.32 2.58
CA ASP A 537 -15.74 -14.66 2.12
C ASP A 537 -14.49 -15.50 2.44
N PRO A 538 -14.32 -16.67 1.78
CA PRO A 538 -13.21 -17.57 2.07
C PRO A 538 -11.84 -16.98 1.67
N GLY A 539 -11.83 -16.00 0.78
CA GLY A 539 -10.61 -15.33 0.32
C GLY A 539 -10.16 -14.16 1.21
N CYS A 540 -10.90 -13.85 2.28
CA CYS A 540 -10.65 -12.68 3.14
C CYS A 540 -10.58 -11.38 2.31
N GLN A 541 -11.46 -11.24 1.30
CA GLN A 541 -11.45 -10.10 0.40
C GLN A 541 -11.97 -8.82 1.08
N ILE A 542 -12.80 -8.97 2.12
CA ILE A 542 -13.44 -7.84 2.80
C ILE A 542 -12.75 -7.53 4.13
N GLU A 543 -12.49 -8.56 4.93
CA GLU A 543 -11.86 -8.43 6.25
C GLU A 543 -10.96 -9.63 6.54
N ASP A 544 -10.05 -9.45 7.49
CA ASP A 544 -9.21 -10.53 8.02
C ASP A 544 -9.98 -11.31 9.09
N TRP A 545 -10.78 -12.28 8.65
CA TRP A 545 -11.62 -13.10 9.53
C TRP A 545 -10.82 -13.88 10.58
N PRO A 546 -9.66 -14.50 10.27
CA PRO A 546 -8.80 -15.12 11.26
C PRO A 546 -8.38 -14.16 12.37
N ARG A 547 -7.99 -12.93 12.03
CA ARG A 547 -7.62 -11.91 13.04
C ARG A 547 -8.80 -11.49 13.91
N LEU A 548 -9.99 -11.34 13.34
CA LEU A 548 -11.20 -11.06 14.14
C LEU A 548 -11.55 -12.22 15.07
N GLN A 549 -11.32 -13.47 14.64
CA GLN A 549 -11.48 -14.65 15.49
C GLN A 549 -10.49 -14.62 16.65
N GLU A 550 -9.22 -14.30 16.39
CA GLU A 550 -8.20 -14.13 17.43
C GLU A 550 -8.60 -13.03 18.44
N GLN A 551 -9.22 -11.94 17.99
CA GLN A 551 -9.72 -10.88 18.88
C GLN A 551 -10.88 -11.33 19.77
N LEU A 552 -11.85 -12.06 19.21
CA LEU A 552 -12.95 -12.64 20.01
C LEU A 552 -12.42 -13.67 21.01
N ASP A 553 -11.51 -14.55 20.58
CA ASP A 553 -10.87 -15.53 21.45
C ASP A 553 -10.06 -14.86 22.55
N ALA A 554 -9.33 -13.77 22.24
CA ALA A 554 -8.65 -12.96 23.23
C ALA A 554 -9.63 -12.40 24.26
N HIS A 555 -10.72 -11.78 23.83
CA HIS A 555 -11.74 -11.23 24.72
C HIS A 555 -12.31 -12.32 25.64
N GLN A 556 -12.72 -13.45 25.07
CA GLN A 556 -13.27 -14.57 25.81
C GLN A 556 -12.27 -15.14 26.82
N ALA A 557 -11.00 -15.27 26.44
CA ALA A 557 -9.93 -15.73 27.32
C ALA A 557 -9.72 -14.78 28.51
N HIS A 558 -9.71 -13.47 28.28
CA HIS A 558 -9.60 -12.48 29.36
C HIS A 558 -10.80 -12.52 30.31
N HIS A 559 -12.02 -12.66 29.78
CA HIS A 559 -13.22 -12.82 30.59
C HIS A 559 -13.15 -14.09 31.47
N GLN A 560 -12.76 -15.23 30.89
CA GLN A 560 -12.59 -16.49 31.63
C GLN A 560 -11.51 -16.40 32.71
N LEU A 561 -10.39 -15.74 32.41
CA LEU A 561 -9.33 -15.49 33.39
C LEU A 561 -9.87 -14.68 34.57
N ARG A 562 -10.64 -13.61 34.32
CA ARG A 562 -11.24 -12.80 35.39
C ARG A 562 -12.20 -13.62 36.26
N ILE A 563 -13.01 -14.49 35.67
CA ILE A 563 -13.88 -15.40 36.44
C ILE A 563 -13.05 -16.32 37.32
N ALA A 564 -11.98 -16.91 36.78
CA ALA A 564 -11.09 -17.77 37.54
C ALA A 564 -10.42 -17.02 38.71
N LEU A 565 -9.99 -15.77 38.49
CA LEU A 565 -9.40 -14.90 39.51
C LEU A 565 -10.40 -14.42 40.56
N ALA A 566 -11.64 -14.12 40.17
CA ALA A 566 -12.71 -13.74 41.10
C ALA A 566 -13.19 -14.93 41.95
N ALA A 567 -13.00 -16.16 41.47
CA ALA A 567 -13.31 -17.40 42.17
C ALA A 567 -12.26 -17.80 43.23
N LEU A 568 -11.00 -17.37 43.08
CA LEU A 568 -9.88 -17.69 43.98
C LEU A 568 -10.08 -17.29 45.46
N PRO A 569 -10.77 -16.18 45.81
CA PRO A 569 -11.04 -15.81 47.20
C PRO A 569 -12.08 -16.67 47.93
N GLY A 570 -12.92 -17.43 47.21
CA GLY A 570 -14.01 -18.22 47.82
C GLY A 570 -13.64 -19.69 47.97
N GLU A 571 -14.13 -20.35 49.03
CA GLU A 571 -13.98 -21.80 49.24
C GLU A 571 -14.75 -22.66 48.21
N ASP A 572 -15.53 -22.02 47.33
CA ASP A 572 -16.55 -22.67 46.48
C ASP A 572 -16.01 -23.32 45.19
N LEU A 573 -14.78 -23.04 44.75
CA LEU A 573 -14.20 -23.67 43.55
C LEU A 573 -13.08 -24.66 43.87
N SER A 574 -13.28 -25.92 43.47
CA SER A 574 -12.23 -26.93 43.49
C SER A 574 -11.06 -26.54 42.57
N SER A 575 -9.82 -26.83 42.98
CA SER A 575 -8.61 -26.60 42.16
C SER A 575 -8.74 -27.17 40.75
N ALA A 576 -9.36 -28.35 40.62
CA ALA A 576 -9.57 -29.00 39.33
C ALA A 576 -10.44 -28.18 38.37
N LYS A 577 -11.48 -27.49 38.89
CA LYS A 577 -12.38 -26.64 38.09
C LYS A 577 -11.67 -25.35 37.65
N MET A 578 -10.87 -24.75 38.53
CA MET A 578 -10.04 -23.59 38.19
C MET A 578 -9.03 -23.92 37.10
N GLU A 579 -8.30 -25.04 37.25
CA GLU A 579 -7.35 -25.52 36.23
C GLU A 579 -8.04 -25.79 34.89
N ALA A 580 -9.29 -26.28 34.89
CA ALA A 580 -10.04 -26.47 33.66
C ALA A 580 -10.37 -25.15 32.96
N ILE A 581 -10.75 -24.12 33.71
CA ILE A 581 -11.03 -22.77 33.17
C ILE A 581 -9.74 -22.12 32.65
N LEU A 582 -8.63 -22.24 33.39
CA LEU A 582 -7.33 -21.72 32.95
C LEU A 582 -6.80 -22.46 31.71
N ALA A 583 -7.02 -23.78 31.61
CA ALA A 583 -6.65 -24.54 30.42
C ALA A 583 -7.45 -24.09 29.20
N GLU A 584 -8.74 -23.78 29.38
CA GLU A 584 -9.59 -23.21 28.33
C GLU A 584 -9.12 -21.82 27.91
N THR A 585 -8.82 -20.97 28.88
CA THR A 585 -8.25 -19.64 28.67
C THR A 585 -6.98 -19.70 27.82
N LEU A 586 -6.04 -20.61 28.15
CA LEU A 586 -4.80 -20.80 27.39
C LEU A 586 -5.03 -21.40 26.00
N SER A 587 -6.09 -22.19 25.81
CA SER A 587 -6.44 -22.71 24.49
C SER A 587 -7.01 -21.64 23.55
N LEU A 588 -7.65 -20.62 24.12
CA LEU A 588 -8.15 -19.46 23.39
C LEU A 588 -7.04 -18.43 23.12
N HIS A 589 -6.24 -18.10 24.14
CA HIS A 589 -5.17 -17.10 24.05
C HIS A 589 -3.87 -17.54 24.75
N PRO A 590 -2.95 -18.19 24.03
CA PRO A 590 -1.68 -18.71 24.58
C PRO A 590 -0.84 -17.71 25.38
N ASP A 591 -0.79 -16.44 24.97
CA ASP A 591 0.11 -15.46 25.60
C ASP A 591 -0.30 -15.10 27.03
N LEU A 592 -1.53 -15.43 27.44
CA LEU A 592 -1.99 -15.29 28.82
C LEU A 592 -1.22 -16.20 29.78
N TRP A 593 -0.42 -17.14 29.28
CA TRP A 593 0.54 -17.88 30.10
C TRP A 593 1.44 -16.96 30.92
N ARG A 594 1.89 -15.83 30.35
CA ARG A 594 2.75 -14.87 31.07
C ARG A 594 2.06 -14.27 32.30
N THR A 595 0.75 -14.15 32.23
CA THR A 595 -0.11 -13.66 33.31
C THR A 595 -0.45 -14.77 34.30
N ILE A 596 -0.58 -16.02 33.84
CA ILE A 596 -0.97 -17.19 34.64
C ILE A 596 0.22 -17.82 35.37
N ALA A 597 1.41 -17.86 34.77
CA ALA A 597 2.59 -18.54 35.31
C ALA A 597 2.99 -18.07 36.74
N PRO A 598 2.90 -16.77 37.10
CA PRO A 598 3.16 -16.33 38.47
C PRO A 598 2.29 -17.01 39.54
N LEU A 599 1.09 -17.50 39.22
CA LEU A 599 0.24 -18.27 40.15
C LEU A 599 0.89 -19.58 40.61
N PHE A 600 1.87 -20.07 39.84
CA PHE A 600 2.61 -21.30 40.10
C PHE A 600 4.06 -21.05 40.56
N GLY A 601 4.38 -19.82 40.97
CA GLY A 601 5.75 -19.45 41.38
C GLY A 601 6.76 -19.39 40.23
N LEU A 602 6.29 -19.32 38.97
CA LEU A 602 7.11 -19.27 37.76
C LEU A 602 7.39 -17.83 37.28
N ALA A 603 7.46 -16.87 38.20
CA ALA A 603 7.75 -15.49 37.85
C ALA A 603 9.26 -15.25 37.70
N GLY A 604 9.74 -14.98 36.48
CA GLY A 604 10.89 -14.10 36.33
C GLY A 604 10.42 -12.68 36.56
N ASN A 605 11.15 -11.86 37.34
CA ASN A 605 10.81 -10.45 37.59
C ASN A 605 10.51 -9.74 36.26
N PRO A 606 9.24 -9.47 35.90
CA PRO A 606 8.95 -8.77 34.66
C PRO A 606 9.09 -7.29 34.97
N SER A 607 10.19 -6.66 34.51
CA SER A 607 10.30 -5.22 34.38
C SER A 607 9.30 -4.76 33.31
N CYS A 608 8.04 -4.61 33.69
CA CYS A 608 6.95 -4.24 32.79
C CYS A 608 6.19 -3.09 33.42
N ASP A 609 6.76 -1.89 33.26
CA ASP A 609 6.21 -0.60 33.72
C ASP A 609 5.23 0.04 32.72
N THR A 610 4.80 -0.70 31.69
CA THR A 610 3.95 -0.18 30.60
C THR A 610 2.63 -0.93 30.44
N ALA A 611 2.15 -1.59 31.50
CA ALA A 611 0.86 -2.26 31.46
C ALA A 611 -0.30 -1.23 31.64
N PRO A 612 -1.36 -1.26 30.82
CA PRO A 612 -2.54 -0.41 31.02
C PRO A 612 -3.15 -0.62 32.40
N LYS A 613 -3.83 0.38 32.96
CA LYS A 613 -4.35 0.40 34.35
C LYS A 613 -5.14 -0.87 34.73
N THR A 614 -5.87 -1.45 33.78
CA THR A 614 -6.59 -2.74 33.93
C THR A 614 -5.69 -3.96 34.10
N ALA A 615 -4.50 -3.97 33.50
CA ALA A 615 -3.51 -5.03 33.67
C ALA A 615 -2.76 -4.92 35.01
N ALA A 616 -2.62 -3.70 35.57
CA ALA A 616 -2.10 -3.49 36.91
C ALA A 616 -3.06 -4.00 38.00
N ASP A 617 -4.37 -3.77 37.82
CA ASP A 617 -5.43 -4.31 38.71
C ASP A 617 -5.50 -5.85 38.62
N LEU A 618 -5.36 -6.42 37.42
CA LEU A 618 -5.30 -7.86 37.23
C LEU A 618 -4.04 -8.47 37.87
N ARG A 619 -2.88 -7.80 37.74
CA ARG A 619 -1.61 -8.22 38.33
C ARG A 619 -1.63 -8.18 39.85
N THR A 620 -2.18 -7.15 40.46
CA THR A 620 -2.35 -7.08 41.92
C THR A 620 -3.31 -8.17 42.44
N ALA A 621 -4.39 -8.46 41.72
CA ALA A 621 -5.26 -9.59 42.02
C ALA A 621 -4.55 -10.94 41.90
N LEU A 622 -3.72 -11.13 40.87
CA LEU A 622 -2.90 -12.31 40.65
C LEU A 622 -1.84 -12.49 41.73
N GLU A 623 -1.14 -11.42 42.14
CA GLU A 623 -0.16 -11.48 43.23
C GLU A 623 -0.85 -11.80 44.57
N ALA A 624 -2.03 -11.26 44.83
CA ALA A 624 -2.82 -11.59 46.01
C ALA A 624 -3.30 -13.05 45.99
N ALA A 625 -3.72 -13.57 44.82
CA ALA A 625 -4.11 -14.97 44.64
C ALA A 625 -2.92 -15.92 44.77
N ALA A 626 -1.78 -15.59 44.16
CA ALA A 626 -0.53 -16.33 44.29
C ALA A 626 -0.09 -16.41 45.75
N ARG A 627 -0.09 -15.29 46.48
CA ARG A 627 0.24 -15.28 47.92
C ARG A 627 -0.66 -16.22 48.75
N ARG A 628 -1.93 -16.36 48.39
CA ARG A 628 -2.87 -17.27 49.08
C ARG A 628 -2.66 -18.73 48.72
N LEU A 629 -2.39 -19.03 47.45
CA LEU A 629 -2.01 -20.39 47.02
C LEU A 629 -0.67 -20.84 47.63
N LEU A 630 0.22 -19.88 47.88
CA LEU A 630 1.57 -20.10 48.40
C LEU A 630 1.66 -20.16 49.94
N HIS A 631 0.70 -19.61 50.67
CA HIS A 631 0.75 -19.52 52.14
C HIS A 631 -0.16 -20.56 52.81
N SER A 632 0.44 -21.70 53.18
CA SER A 632 -0.01 -22.48 54.34
C SER A 632 0.91 -22.11 55.52
N PRO A 633 0.40 -21.57 56.64
CA PRO A 633 1.23 -21.13 57.76
C PRO A 633 1.73 -22.35 58.53
N SER A 634 2.99 -22.74 58.29
CA SER A 634 3.70 -23.79 59.04
C SER A 634 5.11 -23.29 59.36
N SER A 635 5.57 -23.45 60.60
CA SER A 635 6.75 -22.77 61.16
C SER A 635 8.10 -23.39 60.77
N ASP A 636 8.16 -24.33 59.84
CA ASP A 636 9.39 -25.00 59.41
C ASP A 636 9.78 -24.54 57.98
N ALA A 637 10.38 -23.35 57.90
CA ALA A 637 10.35 -22.49 56.72
C ALA A 637 11.17 -22.94 55.48
N GLU A 638 12.19 -23.79 55.60
CA GLU A 638 13.08 -24.13 54.47
C GLU A 638 12.69 -25.40 53.72
N ASP A 639 12.38 -26.50 54.43
CA ASP A 639 11.97 -27.77 53.79
C ASP A 639 10.58 -27.68 53.15
N HIS A 640 9.66 -26.90 53.76
CA HIS A 640 8.33 -26.66 53.19
C HIS A 640 8.39 -25.80 51.92
N SER A 641 9.37 -24.90 51.79
CA SER A 641 9.52 -24.04 50.62
C SER A 641 9.88 -24.84 49.36
N ARG A 642 10.78 -25.83 49.49
CA ARG A 642 11.17 -26.73 48.39
C ARG A 642 10.02 -27.66 48.00
N SER A 643 9.33 -28.25 48.97
CA SER A 643 8.18 -29.13 48.73
C SER A 643 7.03 -28.39 48.04
N ASN A 644 6.71 -27.18 48.49
CA ASN A 644 5.67 -26.33 47.90
C ASN A 644 6.01 -25.94 46.44
N ARG A 645 7.27 -25.60 46.15
CA ARG A 645 7.69 -25.26 44.78
C ARG A 645 7.52 -26.43 43.79
N CYS A 646 7.83 -27.65 44.22
CA CYS A 646 7.62 -28.85 43.39
C CYS A 646 6.13 -29.12 43.15
N GLU A 647 5.28 -28.94 44.18
CA GLU A 647 3.83 -29.09 44.06
C GLU A 647 3.23 -28.09 43.05
N LEU A 648 3.65 -26.83 43.09
CA LEU A 648 3.18 -25.79 42.17
C LEU A 648 3.59 -26.06 40.73
N LEU A 649 4.82 -26.54 40.52
CA LEU A 649 5.29 -26.95 39.20
C LEU A 649 4.52 -28.16 38.66
N SER A 650 4.24 -29.14 39.53
CA SER A 650 3.40 -30.28 39.16
C SER A 650 1.98 -29.85 38.74
N ARG A 651 1.42 -28.86 39.44
CA ARG A 651 0.13 -28.23 39.08
C ARG A 651 0.21 -27.44 37.77
N ALA A 652 1.27 -26.66 37.57
CA ALA A 652 1.54 -25.97 36.30
C ALA A 652 1.63 -26.96 35.13
N GLY A 653 2.37 -28.06 35.32
CA GLY A 653 2.49 -29.13 34.35
C GLY A 653 1.15 -29.82 34.04
N SER A 654 0.30 -29.99 35.04
CA SER A 654 -1.05 -30.57 34.86
C SER A 654 -1.98 -29.61 34.12
N LEU A 655 -1.92 -28.31 34.40
CA LEU A 655 -2.63 -27.27 33.66
C LEU A 655 -2.19 -27.23 32.19
N LEU A 656 -0.88 -27.17 31.95
CA LEU A 656 -0.29 -27.11 30.61
C LEU A 656 -0.63 -28.36 29.79
N ASP A 657 -0.57 -29.55 30.38
CA ASP A 657 -0.97 -30.78 29.70
C ASP A 657 -2.45 -30.75 29.27
N ARG A 658 -3.35 -30.19 30.09
CA ARG A 658 -4.75 -29.98 29.69
C ARG A 658 -4.89 -28.95 28.56
N ALA A 659 -4.14 -27.85 28.62
CA ALA A 659 -4.16 -26.80 27.59
C ALA A 659 -3.64 -27.34 26.24
N PHE A 660 -2.50 -28.04 26.24
CA PHE A 660 -1.92 -28.65 25.05
C PHE A 660 -2.84 -29.71 24.43
N ARG A 661 -3.53 -30.52 25.25
CA ARG A 661 -4.54 -31.47 24.76
C ARG A 661 -5.69 -30.77 24.02
N ARG A 662 -6.14 -29.60 24.49
CA ARG A 662 -7.17 -28.80 23.81
C ARG A 662 -6.67 -28.18 22.51
N LEU A 663 -5.38 -27.87 22.43
CA LEU A 663 -4.73 -27.25 21.27
C LEU A 663 -4.32 -28.24 20.17
N HIS A 664 -4.60 -29.54 20.32
CA HIS A 664 -4.14 -30.57 19.38
C HIS A 664 -4.56 -30.33 17.92
N GLY A 665 -5.69 -29.65 17.69
CA GLY A 665 -6.17 -29.27 16.34
C GLY A 665 -5.68 -27.91 15.83
N THR A 666 -4.88 -27.17 16.60
CA THR A 666 -4.45 -25.79 16.28
C THR A 666 -2.93 -25.64 16.48
N PRO A 667 -2.11 -26.10 15.52
CA PRO A 667 -0.65 -26.19 15.71
C PRO A 667 0.01 -24.82 15.93
N GLN A 668 -0.51 -23.75 15.32
CA GLN A 668 0.01 -22.39 15.51
C GLN A 668 -0.14 -21.92 16.96
N ARG A 669 -1.31 -22.13 17.57
CA ARG A 669 -1.57 -21.79 18.98
C ARG A 669 -0.77 -22.69 19.93
N PHE A 670 -0.60 -23.96 19.57
CA PHE A 670 0.24 -24.90 20.32
C PHE A 670 1.68 -24.38 20.41
N VAL A 671 2.27 -24.03 19.26
CA VAL A 671 3.65 -23.49 19.20
C VAL A 671 3.75 -22.17 19.97
N ARG A 672 2.81 -21.24 19.80
CA ARG A 672 2.79 -19.97 20.57
C ARG A 672 2.74 -20.21 22.09
N LEU A 673 1.94 -21.18 22.55
CA LEU A 673 1.91 -21.53 23.98
C LEU A 673 3.25 -22.10 24.45
N TRP A 674 3.82 -23.01 23.67
CA TRP A 674 5.14 -23.57 23.98
C TRP A 674 6.21 -22.48 24.07
N ASP A 675 6.25 -21.53 23.13
CA ASP A 675 7.21 -20.44 23.15
C ASP A 675 7.07 -19.59 24.42
N CYS A 676 5.84 -19.31 24.85
CA CYS A 676 5.59 -18.62 26.13
C CYS A 676 6.06 -19.44 27.35
N VAL A 677 5.79 -20.75 27.35
CA VAL A 677 6.20 -21.67 28.42
C VAL A 677 7.73 -21.77 28.48
N GLN A 678 8.38 -22.00 27.35
CA GLN A 678 9.83 -22.11 27.24
C GLN A 678 10.52 -20.84 27.73
N ASN A 679 10.04 -19.66 27.34
CA ASN A 679 10.58 -18.38 27.79
C ASN A 679 10.41 -18.16 29.30
N THR A 680 9.41 -18.80 29.92
CA THR A 680 9.19 -18.75 31.37
C THR A 680 10.07 -19.75 32.12
N LEU A 681 10.26 -20.96 31.56
CA LEU A 681 11.01 -22.03 32.21
C LEU A 681 12.53 -21.90 32.03
N LYS A 682 13.01 -21.32 30.93
CA LYS A 682 14.46 -21.20 30.65
C LYS A 682 15.25 -20.44 31.73
N PRO A 683 14.78 -19.29 32.26
CA PRO A 683 15.45 -18.62 33.38
C PRO A 683 15.40 -19.45 34.66
N VAL A 684 14.29 -20.13 34.93
CA VAL A 684 14.12 -20.98 36.11
C VAL A 684 15.08 -22.17 36.08
N LEU A 685 15.40 -22.67 34.88
CA LEU A 685 16.32 -23.79 34.67
C LEU A 685 17.77 -23.43 35.03
N ALA A 686 18.22 -22.18 34.81
CA ALA A 686 19.61 -21.78 35.01
C ALA A 686 20.12 -22.05 36.44
N ASP A 687 19.30 -21.76 37.45
CA ASP A 687 19.66 -21.92 38.88
C ASP A 687 18.95 -23.11 39.56
N ALA A 688 18.43 -24.05 38.78
CA ALA A 688 17.61 -25.15 39.28
C ALA A 688 18.44 -26.27 39.95
N THR A 689 17.90 -26.85 41.04
CA THR A 689 18.41 -28.09 41.62
C THR A 689 18.06 -29.29 40.72
N VAL A 690 18.73 -30.43 40.93
CA VAL A 690 18.50 -31.65 40.12
C VAL A 690 17.03 -32.08 40.15
N GLU A 691 16.37 -31.98 41.30
CA GLU A 691 14.94 -32.31 41.45
C GLU A 691 14.05 -31.35 40.67
N LEU A 692 14.36 -30.05 40.73
CA LEU A 692 13.60 -29.02 40.03
C LEU A 692 13.73 -29.16 38.50
N ILE A 693 14.92 -29.54 38.02
CA ILE A 693 15.17 -29.83 36.62
C ILE A 693 14.32 -31.02 36.16
N ALA A 694 14.18 -32.07 36.98
CA ALA A 694 13.36 -33.24 36.65
C ALA A 694 11.86 -32.89 36.50
N GLU A 695 11.33 -32.00 37.36
CA GLU A 695 9.97 -31.50 37.25
C GLU A 695 9.76 -30.68 35.95
N ILE A 696 10.68 -29.76 35.65
CA ILE A 696 10.66 -28.97 34.40
C ILE A 696 10.73 -29.88 33.17
N GLU A 697 11.60 -30.90 33.22
CA GLU A 697 11.72 -31.90 32.17
C GLU A 697 10.41 -32.67 31.98
N GLN A 698 9.71 -33.03 33.08
CA GLN A 698 8.43 -33.71 33.01
C GLN A 698 7.37 -32.86 32.30
N ILE A 699 7.34 -31.53 32.54
CA ILE A 699 6.45 -30.59 31.83
C ILE A 699 6.75 -30.62 30.32
N ALA A 700 8.02 -30.51 29.94
CA ALA A 700 8.44 -30.55 28.55
C ALA A 700 8.13 -31.89 27.88
N ARG A 701 8.33 -33.03 28.58
CA ARG A 701 7.97 -34.37 28.07
C ARG A 701 6.47 -34.52 27.84
N LYS A 702 5.62 -33.99 28.74
CA LYS A 702 4.15 -33.97 28.55
C LYS A 702 3.78 -33.17 27.30
N CYS A 703 4.37 -31.98 27.13
CA CYS A 703 4.20 -31.16 25.92
C CYS A 703 4.61 -31.93 24.64
N LEU A 704 5.80 -32.55 24.63
CA LEU A 704 6.27 -33.35 23.50
C LEU A 704 5.33 -34.53 23.17
N GLY A 705 4.68 -35.10 24.20
CA GLY A 705 3.67 -36.14 24.05
C GLY A 705 2.42 -35.68 23.30
N GLN A 706 2.03 -34.41 23.45
CA GLN A 706 0.87 -33.79 22.79
C GLN A 706 1.20 -33.04 21.50
N TRP A 707 2.48 -33.04 21.09
CA TRP A 707 2.95 -32.25 19.95
C TRP A 707 2.17 -32.58 18.67
N PRO A 708 1.69 -31.57 17.91
CA PRO A 708 0.86 -31.78 16.74
C PRO A 708 1.58 -32.59 15.64
N ALA A 709 0.81 -33.33 14.85
CA ALA A 709 1.31 -34.06 13.69
C ALA A 709 1.89 -33.11 12.63
N ALA A 710 2.80 -33.62 11.80
CA ALA A 710 3.66 -32.84 10.89
C ALA A 710 2.96 -32.14 9.71
N GLU A 711 1.63 -32.08 9.68
CA GLU A 711 0.85 -31.67 8.51
C GLU A 711 1.06 -30.19 8.12
N THR A 712 1.66 -29.37 9.00
CA THR A 712 1.74 -27.91 8.82
C THR A 712 3.16 -27.35 8.77
N GLY A 713 4.15 -28.13 8.31
CA GLY A 713 5.54 -27.67 8.20
C GLY A 713 6.27 -27.49 9.54
N THR A 714 5.66 -27.91 10.65
CA THR A 714 6.28 -27.96 11.97
C THR A 714 7.15 -29.21 12.12
N ALA A 715 8.25 -29.09 12.86
CA ALA A 715 9.15 -30.20 13.14
C ALA A 715 8.39 -31.35 13.81
N THR A 716 8.52 -32.57 13.29
CA THR A 716 7.81 -33.74 13.82
C THR A 716 8.23 -34.02 15.27
N ARG A 717 7.45 -34.84 15.99
CA ARG A 717 7.82 -35.30 17.33
C ARG A 717 9.19 -36.00 17.39
N SER A 718 9.64 -36.58 16.28
CA SER A 718 10.95 -37.25 16.18
C SER A 718 12.05 -36.38 15.58
N ASP A 719 11.72 -35.18 15.09
CA ASP A 719 12.69 -34.28 14.47
C ASP A 719 13.59 -33.64 15.55
N PRO A 720 14.92 -33.75 15.44
CA PRO A 720 15.86 -33.13 16.38
C PRO A 720 15.76 -31.58 16.43
N ARG A 721 15.14 -30.96 15.43
CA ARG A 721 14.89 -29.51 15.39
C ARG A 721 13.62 -29.12 16.15
N ASN A 722 12.87 -30.08 16.70
CA ASN A 722 11.69 -29.79 17.50
C ASN A 722 12.08 -28.94 18.73
N PRO A 723 11.43 -27.79 18.97
CA PRO A 723 11.83 -26.86 20.02
C PRO A 723 11.70 -27.48 21.42
N VAL A 724 10.76 -28.40 21.63
CA VAL A 724 10.62 -29.14 22.89
C VAL A 724 11.77 -30.11 23.10
N ARG A 725 12.22 -30.80 22.03
CA ARG A 725 13.41 -31.68 22.11
C ARG A 725 14.67 -30.89 22.44
N ARG A 726 14.89 -29.77 21.77
CA ARG A 726 16.01 -28.87 22.08
C ARG A 726 15.97 -28.38 23.52
N PHE A 727 14.78 -28.09 24.04
CA PHE A 727 14.62 -27.72 25.45
C PHE A 727 14.90 -28.88 26.40
N LEU A 728 14.48 -30.10 26.07
CA LEU A 728 14.81 -31.31 26.83
C LEU A 728 16.32 -31.59 26.85
N GLU A 729 17.00 -31.40 25.71
CA GLU A 729 18.47 -31.43 25.64
C GLU A 729 19.09 -30.38 26.56
N SER A 730 18.53 -29.17 26.60
CA SER A 730 18.95 -28.12 27.53
C SER A 730 18.76 -28.51 29.00
N CYS A 731 17.62 -29.13 29.34
CA CYS A 731 17.36 -29.64 30.69
C CYS A 731 18.42 -30.67 31.10
N GLU A 732 18.77 -31.58 30.21
CA GLU A 732 19.78 -32.61 30.48
C GLU A 732 21.19 -32.03 30.66
N LYS A 733 21.58 -31.04 29.84
CA LYS A 733 22.86 -30.32 30.01
C LYS A 733 22.95 -29.66 31.39
N VAL A 734 21.91 -28.93 31.78
CA VAL A 734 21.86 -28.27 33.09
C VAL A 734 21.84 -29.29 34.22
N ARG A 735 21.15 -30.43 34.05
CA ARG A 735 21.13 -31.53 35.03
C ARG A 735 22.54 -32.07 35.29
N CYS A 736 23.31 -32.32 34.24
CA CYS A 736 24.69 -32.79 34.35
C CYS A 736 25.59 -31.76 35.06
N LEU A 737 25.45 -30.46 34.77
CA LEU A 737 26.19 -29.40 35.45
C LEU A 737 25.81 -29.30 36.94
N ALA A 738 24.51 -29.33 37.25
CA ALA A 738 24.02 -29.30 38.64
C ALA A 738 24.48 -30.53 39.45
N MET A 739 24.48 -31.73 38.83
CA MET A 739 25.02 -32.92 39.45
C MET A 739 26.53 -32.82 39.71
N ALA A 740 27.28 -32.25 38.76
CA ALA A 740 28.72 -32.06 38.92
C ALA A 740 29.04 -31.09 40.06
N GLU A 741 28.32 -29.97 40.15
CA GLU A 741 28.44 -29.02 41.27
C GLU A 741 28.11 -29.68 42.60
N HIS A 742 27.00 -30.42 42.68
CA HIS A 742 26.64 -31.15 43.89
C HIS A 742 27.72 -32.16 44.32
N LEU A 743 28.29 -32.90 43.38
CA LEU A 743 29.40 -33.83 43.65
C LEU A 743 30.64 -33.09 44.15
N LEU A 744 31.00 -31.94 43.55
CA LEU A 744 32.14 -31.15 43.97
C LEU A 744 31.95 -30.53 45.37
N ASP A 745 30.73 -30.15 45.71
CA ASP A 745 30.39 -29.53 47.00
C ASP A 745 30.28 -30.56 48.14
N THR A 746 29.71 -31.74 47.87
CA THR A 746 29.36 -32.72 48.92
C THR A 746 30.29 -33.93 48.98
N GLU A 747 30.89 -34.32 47.86
CA GLU A 747 31.69 -35.54 47.72
C GLU A 747 33.02 -35.24 46.97
N PRO A 748 33.95 -34.47 47.55
CA PRO A 748 35.17 -34.00 46.87
C PRO A 748 36.11 -35.13 46.41
N GLU A 749 35.94 -36.34 46.94
CA GLU A 749 36.63 -37.55 46.47
C GLU A 749 36.16 -38.00 45.08
N ARG A 750 35.00 -37.54 44.60
CA ARG A 750 34.38 -37.92 43.31
C ARG A 750 34.56 -36.88 42.21
N THR A 751 35.65 -36.13 42.26
CA THR A 751 36.05 -35.15 41.22
C THR A 751 36.10 -35.75 39.82
N LYS A 752 36.44 -37.04 39.67
CA LYS A 752 36.42 -37.74 38.39
C LYS A 752 34.99 -37.84 37.82
N ASP A 753 34.02 -38.21 38.64
CA ASP A 753 32.62 -38.35 38.22
C ASP A 753 32.03 -36.98 37.88
N ALA A 754 32.32 -35.95 38.68
CA ALA A 754 31.94 -34.57 38.38
C ALA A 754 32.52 -34.09 37.04
N ARG A 755 33.79 -34.39 36.77
CA ARG A 755 34.45 -34.08 35.49
C ARG A 755 33.78 -34.80 34.32
N GLU A 756 33.41 -36.07 34.47
CA GLU A 756 32.71 -36.83 33.43
C GLU A 756 31.35 -36.19 33.09
N GLN A 757 30.59 -35.73 34.09
CA GLN A 757 29.33 -35.01 33.88
C GLN A 757 29.54 -33.68 33.14
N ILE A 758 30.56 -32.89 33.52
CA ILE A 758 30.86 -31.62 32.86
C ILE A 758 31.32 -31.82 31.42
N THR A 759 32.25 -32.76 31.19
CA THR A 759 32.72 -33.11 29.85
C THR A 759 31.56 -33.58 28.96
N TRP A 760 30.61 -34.34 29.51
CA TRP A 760 29.41 -34.74 28.79
C TRP A 760 28.56 -33.53 28.37
N ALA A 761 28.27 -32.60 29.29
CA ALA A 761 27.50 -31.40 28.99
C ALA A 761 28.18 -30.51 27.93
N VAL A 762 29.51 -30.34 28.01
CA VAL A 762 30.31 -29.58 27.03
C VAL A 762 30.27 -30.23 25.64
N ARG A 763 30.34 -31.56 25.56
CA ARG A 763 30.26 -32.30 24.27
C ARG A 763 28.90 -32.17 23.60
N MET A 764 27.83 -32.02 24.38
CA MET A 764 26.48 -31.76 23.87
C MET A 764 26.28 -30.31 23.40
N GLY A 765 27.28 -29.44 23.61
CA GLY A 765 27.25 -28.01 23.31
C GLY A 765 26.49 -27.22 24.38
N LEU A 766 27.00 -26.05 24.78
CA LEU A 766 26.40 -25.23 25.83
C LEU A 766 25.43 -24.20 25.22
N ASP A 767 24.30 -23.95 25.90
CA ASP A 767 23.19 -23.12 25.37
C ASP A 767 23.21 -21.67 25.88
N GLY A 768 24.08 -21.35 26.82
CA GLY A 768 24.12 -20.03 27.46
C GLY A 768 25.42 -19.75 28.21
N ARG A 769 25.71 -18.46 28.44
CA ARG A 769 26.88 -17.98 29.17
C ARG A 769 26.96 -18.55 30.59
N ASP A 770 25.82 -18.70 31.24
CA ASP A 770 25.74 -19.35 32.56
C ASP A 770 26.24 -20.80 32.54
N GLN A 771 25.83 -21.59 31.54
CA GLN A 771 26.32 -22.96 31.39
C GLN A 771 27.84 -23.01 31.12
N VAL A 772 28.37 -22.04 30.35
CA VAL A 772 29.83 -21.89 30.13
C VAL A 772 30.56 -21.56 31.42
N ARG A 773 30.01 -20.64 32.21
CA ARG A 773 30.54 -20.28 33.53
C ARG A 773 30.58 -21.49 34.46
N ARG A 774 29.46 -22.21 34.59
CA ARG A 774 29.32 -23.41 35.44
C ARG A 774 30.24 -24.54 35.00
N ALA A 775 30.29 -24.84 33.70
CA ALA A 775 31.18 -25.86 33.14
C ALA A 775 32.66 -25.53 33.39
N THR A 776 33.07 -24.27 33.13
CA THR A 776 34.45 -23.82 33.32
C THR A 776 34.87 -23.83 34.78
N THR A 777 33.99 -23.33 35.66
CA THR A 777 34.18 -23.38 37.11
C THR A 777 34.31 -24.81 37.60
N GLY A 778 33.40 -25.70 37.20
CA GLY A 778 33.46 -27.12 37.55
C GLY A 778 34.72 -27.81 37.04
N MET A 779 35.17 -27.52 35.80
CA MET A 779 36.40 -28.09 35.25
C MET A 779 37.65 -27.64 36.01
N TYR A 780 37.69 -26.37 36.44
CA TYR A 780 38.75 -25.86 37.30
C TYR A 780 38.75 -26.55 38.67
N LEU A 781 37.60 -26.58 39.33
CA LEU A 781 37.44 -27.15 40.66
C LEU A 781 37.77 -28.65 40.69
N ALA A 782 37.36 -29.40 39.66
CA ALA A 782 37.61 -30.83 39.56
C ALA A 782 39.08 -31.20 39.21
N GLY A 783 39.88 -30.26 38.70
CA GLY A 783 41.19 -30.57 38.11
C GLY A 783 42.40 -29.87 38.71
N LEU A 784 42.27 -28.58 39.07
CA LEU A 784 43.41 -27.70 39.37
C LEU A 784 43.30 -27.00 40.73
N SER A 785 42.12 -26.98 41.35
CA SER A 785 41.89 -26.28 42.62
C SER A 785 42.88 -26.66 43.71
N THR A 786 43.20 -27.94 43.89
CA THR A 786 44.11 -28.42 44.95
C THR A 786 45.56 -27.96 44.78
N GLN A 787 45.93 -27.42 43.61
CA GLN A 787 47.29 -26.97 43.30
C GLN A 787 47.48 -25.47 43.54
N ASP A 788 46.39 -24.72 43.70
CA ASP A 788 46.41 -23.26 43.79
C ASP A 788 46.05 -22.77 45.20
N PRO A 789 46.68 -21.69 45.70
CA PRO A 789 46.31 -21.11 46.99
C PRO A 789 44.91 -20.46 46.93
N PRO A 790 44.16 -20.39 48.06
CA PRO A 790 42.78 -19.88 48.08
C PRO A 790 42.58 -18.48 47.49
N ARG A 791 43.60 -17.61 47.60
CA ARG A 791 43.56 -16.26 47.00
C ARG A 791 43.56 -16.32 45.47
N LEU A 792 44.40 -17.18 44.88
CA LEU A 792 44.49 -17.37 43.43
C LEU A 792 43.22 -18.03 42.90
N GLN A 793 42.66 -19.00 43.64
CA GLN A 793 41.40 -19.64 43.30
C GLN A 793 40.26 -18.63 43.13
N ARG A 794 40.08 -17.70 44.09
CA ARG A 794 39.03 -16.66 44.01
C ARG A 794 39.22 -15.74 42.81
N GLN A 795 40.44 -15.23 42.60
CA GLN A 795 40.74 -14.35 41.45
C GLN A 795 40.51 -15.06 40.11
N LEU A 796 40.82 -16.35 40.05
CA LEU A 796 40.59 -17.16 38.85
C LEU A 796 39.10 -17.36 38.60
N LEU A 797 38.31 -17.67 39.63
CA LEU A 797 36.85 -17.79 39.53
C LEU A 797 36.22 -16.45 39.09
N ASP A 798 36.60 -15.33 39.69
CA ASP A 798 36.14 -13.99 39.28
C ASP A 798 36.48 -13.70 37.80
N SER A 799 37.66 -14.12 37.35
CA SER A 799 38.09 -13.96 35.95
C SER A 799 37.35 -14.88 34.98
N ILE A 800 36.96 -16.08 35.42
CA ILE A 800 36.09 -16.99 34.65
C ILE A 800 34.71 -16.35 34.46
N ASP A 801 34.15 -15.75 35.51
CA ASP A 801 32.85 -15.07 35.45
C ASP A 801 32.89 -13.93 34.41
N VAL A 802 33.90 -13.06 34.50
CA VAL A 802 34.10 -11.95 33.54
C VAL A 802 34.24 -12.46 32.11
N TRP A 803 34.99 -13.54 31.89
CA TRP A 803 35.14 -14.12 30.57
C TRP A 803 33.83 -14.69 30.04
N ALA A 804 33.10 -15.48 30.84
CA ALA A 804 31.83 -16.08 30.44
C ALA A 804 30.77 -15.01 30.14
N GLU A 805 30.70 -13.93 30.92
CA GLU A 805 29.81 -12.80 30.69
C GLU A 805 30.14 -12.03 29.39
N GLY A 806 31.42 -11.93 29.05
CA GLY A 806 31.92 -11.25 27.85
C GLY A 806 31.78 -12.03 26.53
N LEU A 807 31.33 -13.30 26.57
CA LEU A 807 31.13 -14.09 25.35
C LEU A 807 29.92 -13.60 24.54
N MET A 808 30.09 -13.57 23.21
CA MET A 808 28.97 -13.38 22.27
C MET A 808 28.12 -14.65 22.19
N ASP A 809 26.83 -14.54 21.90
CA ASP A 809 25.89 -15.67 21.91
C ASP A 809 26.25 -16.74 20.86
N GLU A 810 26.86 -16.35 19.74
CA GLU A 810 27.36 -17.29 18.73
C GLU A 810 28.59 -18.07 19.21
N ALA A 811 29.43 -17.44 20.05
CA ALA A 811 30.64 -18.05 20.59
C ALA A 811 30.32 -19.09 21.66
N VAL A 812 29.26 -18.88 22.45
CA VAL A 812 28.81 -19.80 23.52
C VAL A 812 28.64 -21.23 23.01
N HIS A 813 28.05 -21.40 21.83
CA HIS A 813 27.78 -22.72 21.24
C HIS A 813 29.03 -23.42 20.69
N GLN A 814 30.14 -22.69 20.56
CA GLN A 814 31.43 -23.19 20.04
C GLN A 814 32.42 -23.52 21.16
N VAL A 815 32.11 -23.16 22.41
CA VAL A 815 32.98 -23.43 23.56
C VAL A 815 33.06 -24.93 23.80
N GLY A 816 34.21 -25.51 23.45
CA GLY A 816 34.52 -26.92 23.67
C GLY A 816 35.47 -27.15 24.85
N GLU A 817 35.69 -28.43 25.20
CA GLU A 817 36.52 -28.83 26.34
C GLU A 817 37.95 -28.28 26.27
N ARG A 818 38.55 -28.26 25.07
CA ARG A 818 39.90 -27.70 24.85
C ARG A 818 39.94 -26.19 25.06
N GLU A 819 38.90 -25.49 24.62
CA GLU A 819 38.82 -24.04 24.75
C GLU A 819 38.71 -23.65 26.23
N ILE A 820 37.85 -24.34 26.98
CA ILE A 820 37.73 -24.18 28.43
C ILE A 820 39.07 -24.43 29.12
N ALA A 821 39.75 -25.54 28.81
CA ALA A 821 41.03 -25.89 29.41
C ALA A 821 42.14 -24.87 29.09
N ASN A 822 42.23 -24.41 27.84
CA ASN A 822 43.17 -23.38 27.41
C ASN A 822 42.89 -22.08 28.15
N ARG A 823 41.62 -21.68 28.25
CA ARG A 823 41.24 -20.43 28.90
C ARG A 823 41.54 -20.42 30.39
N ILE A 824 41.28 -21.52 31.09
CA ILE A 824 41.68 -21.67 32.50
C ILE A 824 43.21 -21.54 32.63
N ALA A 825 43.98 -22.17 31.74
CA ALA A 825 45.44 -22.08 31.77
C ALA A 825 45.96 -20.67 31.50
N GLU A 826 45.38 -19.94 30.55
CA GLU A 826 45.71 -18.55 30.21
C GLU A 826 45.42 -17.60 31.39
N ILE A 827 44.22 -17.67 31.96
CA ILE A 827 43.82 -16.85 33.12
C ILE A 827 44.77 -17.12 34.29
N ARG A 828 45.06 -18.41 34.56
CA ARG A 828 45.96 -18.82 35.64
C ARG A 828 47.39 -18.30 35.42
N ALA A 829 47.92 -18.40 34.21
CA ALA A 829 49.27 -17.90 33.88
C ALA A 829 49.36 -16.38 34.09
N HIS A 830 48.38 -15.62 33.58
CA HIS A 830 48.33 -14.17 33.75
C HIS A 830 48.25 -13.74 35.22
N LEU A 831 47.47 -14.45 36.04
CA LEU A 831 47.38 -14.16 37.48
C LEU A 831 48.68 -14.50 38.23
N LEU A 832 49.40 -15.56 37.84
CA LEU A 832 50.69 -15.92 38.42
C LEU A 832 51.80 -14.93 38.02
N ASP A 833 51.79 -14.42 36.79
CA ASP A 833 52.74 -13.40 36.33
C ASP A 833 52.54 -12.09 37.09
N ASN A 834 51.28 -11.66 37.28
CA ASN A 834 50.94 -10.47 38.07
C ASN A 834 51.24 -10.65 39.57
N ALA A 835 51.21 -11.88 40.09
CA ALA A 835 51.60 -12.16 41.47
C ALA A 835 53.13 -12.17 41.67
N ASN A 836 53.89 -12.40 40.59
CA ASN A 836 55.35 -12.43 40.59
C ASN A 836 55.99 -11.09 40.19
N GLU A 837 55.22 -10.11 39.72
CA GLU A 837 55.71 -8.72 39.61
C GLU A 837 55.98 -8.19 41.03
N PRO A 838 57.25 -7.95 41.42
CA PRO A 838 57.55 -7.38 42.72
C PRO A 838 56.97 -5.97 42.75
N ALA A 839 56.26 -5.63 43.84
CA ALA A 839 55.74 -4.30 44.13
C ALA A 839 56.80 -3.22 43.83
N ARG A 840 56.76 -2.67 42.61
CA ARG A 840 57.52 -1.49 42.21
C ARG A 840 56.69 -0.30 42.64
N ASP A 841 56.79 0.04 43.91
CA ASP A 841 56.27 1.28 44.44
C ASP A 841 57.35 2.00 45.25
N ASN A 842 57.45 3.29 45.00
CA ASN A 842 57.83 4.33 45.96
C ASN A 842 59.29 4.46 46.40
N ILE A 843 60.15 5.03 45.55
CA ILE A 843 61.22 5.95 46.01
C ILE A 843 61.43 7.03 44.94
N ASP A 844 60.78 8.19 45.11
CA ASP A 844 61.38 9.54 45.05
C ASP A 844 60.28 10.62 44.88
N SER A 845 59.81 11.13 46.02
CA SER A 845 59.44 12.55 46.12
C SER A 845 60.68 13.32 46.56
N PRO A 846 60.83 14.57 46.09
CA PRO A 846 61.08 15.62 47.06
C PRO A 846 60.12 16.81 46.91
N HIS A 847 59.66 17.26 48.08
CA HIS A 847 59.23 18.62 48.38
C HIS A 847 60.19 19.67 47.80
N ASP A 848 59.66 20.68 47.13
CA ASP A 848 59.51 22.07 47.61
C ASP A 848 59.45 23.05 46.42
N GLY A 849 58.67 24.13 46.54
CA GLY A 849 58.86 25.30 45.67
C GLY A 849 57.59 26.04 45.25
N MET A 850 57.17 26.96 46.11
CA MET A 850 56.36 28.14 45.83
C MET A 850 56.90 28.93 44.61
N GLU A 851 56.07 29.34 43.65
CA GLU A 851 55.91 30.74 43.18
C GLU A 851 55.12 30.90 41.87
N THR A 852 54.56 32.11 41.78
CA THR A 852 53.62 32.78 40.89
C THR A 852 53.89 32.86 39.38
N SER A 853 52.78 33.17 38.67
CA SER A 853 52.63 34.14 37.56
C SER A 853 52.54 33.65 36.11
N ASP A 854 51.38 34.01 35.53
CA ASP A 854 51.13 34.53 34.18
C ASP A 854 51.50 33.77 32.91
N GLY A 855 50.51 33.70 32.00
CA GLY A 855 50.75 34.06 30.60
C GLY A 855 50.29 33.08 29.52
N LEU A 856 49.06 33.32 29.03
CA LEU A 856 48.59 33.20 27.64
C LEU A 856 48.46 31.82 26.93
N PRO A 857 47.45 31.66 26.05
CA PRO A 857 47.23 30.44 25.27
C PRO A 857 47.80 30.54 23.85
N VAL A 858 48.39 29.45 23.35
CA VAL A 858 48.68 29.25 21.93
C VAL A 858 48.20 27.87 21.48
N THR A 859 47.69 27.89 20.26
CA THR A 859 46.95 26.94 19.42
C THR A 859 47.69 25.68 18.95
N THR A 860 46.87 24.71 18.48
CA THR A 860 47.10 23.70 17.40
C THR A 860 48.19 22.63 17.67
N ASP A 861 48.03 21.34 17.37
CA ASP A 861 47.58 20.75 16.13
C ASP A 861 47.28 19.23 16.24
N ARG A 862 46.57 18.72 15.23
CA ARG A 862 46.33 17.28 14.93
C ARG A 862 47.64 16.52 14.64
N PRO A 863 47.55 15.18 14.55
CA PRO A 863 47.92 14.59 13.26
C PRO A 863 46.91 13.55 12.78
N GLY A 864 46.77 13.47 11.45
CA GLY A 864 46.18 12.35 10.74
C GLY A 864 47.24 11.66 9.88
N THR A 865 47.10 10.35 9.79
CA THR A 865 47.21 9.54 8.56
C THR A 865 46.27 8.36 8.72
#